data_AF-A0A538KP15-F1
#
_entry.id   AF-A0A538KP15-F1
#
_cell.length_a   1.000
_cell.length_b   1.000
_cell.length_c   1.000
_cell.angle_alpha   90.00
_cell.angle_beta   90.00
_cell.angle_gamma   90.00
#
_symmetry.space_group_name_H-M   'P 1'
#
loop_
_entity.id
_entity.type
_entity.pdbx_description
1 polymer ?
#
loop_
_entity_poly.entity_id
_entity_poly.type
_entity_poly.pdbx_seq_one_letter_code
_entity_poly.pdbx_strand_id
1 'polypeptide(L)'
;MSAVGADIAIHGGRRPKGGRGTLGRSERGRAERIERPVARLVTFSALAVYGVLRWATLERPAPGARLFGLLALAVVIVGAGPKLDKRSRPLAIVAAVCAFLVMLMICGVPLGWVFHLRIGAIAEGIRQGLGALPDSLMPYLGINAWIRLVMVLGAGVLLLDAALLLAFSSHAIGDLRRGASATALIALAVIPSTIVRPRLPYLQGVILFALLLAFMWSERATAPSSAGAMALAGLAGLCGIVLAPRLDQRQPWLNYNGLTRSLAPTHVDTFDWTQHYGPLNWPQVGREVLDVKASYPDYWKAENLDVFNGTGFARGSGLLGSQIPAPAAPELRRFSQTVQVTLRAVRTTDVIAAGFASSPQHVGEGVSPGASAGTWTAGTPLGPGDSYTVSVYSPHPTGAELAVAGADYPSTAVADELTIDVPTGGLTIGSLPEVEFPPFHSSGPISNVIGPYDVSGLQLLQDSPYPRAYQLAQRLAAAAPTPYAFARSIERYLSPRNGFAYDQSPPAATYPLESFLFSARRGYCQQFAGAMTLLLRMGGVPARVATGFTSGDYDSSKHQYVISDLDAHAWVEAYFPGYGWVRFDPTPGAAPAKGGRTSLLPVEGQGANGLLTPRPGIRSEGRTPTAGGPAHHGAAGDGLPLGLIAGLVAAGLVAVGLLIALIRRGSPPSADRLVLELERAFHRCGRPLSRGATLRALEHRFRSSAAAVRYVRALRLARFAGTPELPSTADRRAVRGELAAGLGATGRLRALWALPPRPGFGRRPSG
;
A
#
# COMPACT_ATOMS: atom_id res chain seq x y z
N MET A 1 25.74 -27.43 -79.27
CA MET A 1 27.02 -28.05 -79.68
C MET A 1 28.06 -26.95 -79.78
N SER A 2 29.19 -27.13 -79.11
CA SER A 2 30.42 -26.33 -79.17
C SER A 2 30.83 -26.03 -80.64
N ALA A 3 31.60 -25.00 -80.98
CA ALA A 3 32.93 -24.67 -80.47
C ALA A 3 33.52 -23.47 -81.28
N VAL A 4 34.38 -22.66 -80.62
CA VAL A 4 35.71 -22.18 -81.08
C VAL A 4 35.76 -21.21 -82.30
N GLY A 5 36.55 -20.12 -82.34
CA GLY A 5 37.61 -19.56 -81.50
C GLY A 5 38.31 -18.36 -82.19
N ALA A 6 39.15 -17.64 -81.42
CA ALA A 6 40.39 -16.85 -81.73
C ALA A 6 40.40 -15.82 -82.91
N ASP A 7 41.12 -14.70 -82.98
CA ASP A 7 42.28 -14.13 -82.25
C ASP A 7 42.63 -12.70 -82.78
N ILE A 8 43.50 -11.93 -82.07
CA ILE A 8 44.42 -10.84 -82.55
C ILE A 8 43.81 -9.44 -82.95
N ALA A 9 44.37 -8.23 -82.72
CA ALA A 9 45.41 -7.63 -81.86
C ALA A 9 45.42 -6.07 -82.01
N ILE A 10 45.78 -5.37 -80.92
CA ILE A 10 46.65 -4.17 -80.77
C ILE A 10 46.35 -2.84 -81.53
N HIS A 11 46.04 -1.80 -80.75
CA HIS A 11 46.63 -0.43 -80.72
C HIS A 11 46.16 0.19 -79.38
N GLY A 12 46.91 0.85 -78.50
CA GLY A 12 48.18 1.56 -78.61
C GLY A 12 48.01 2.91 -77.90
N GLY A 13 48.37 2.99 -76.60
CA GLY A 13 48.87 4.24 -76.01
C GLY A 13 48.02 5.03 -74.98
N ARG A 14 48.60 5.07 -73.77
CA ARG A 14 48.69 6.20 -72.79
C ARG A 14 47.82 6.16 -71.53
N ARG A 15 48.50 5.85 -70.42
CA ARG A 15 48.16 6.33 -69.07
C ARG A 15 48.43 7.85 -68.95
N PRO A 16 47.76 8.51 -67.99
CA PRO A 16 48.51 8.93 -66.81
C PRO A 16 47.87 8.50 -65.50
N LYS A 17 48.72 8.43 -64.48
CA LYS A 17 48.42 8.11 -63.08
C LYS A 17 47.69 9.27 -62.38
N GLY A 18 46.72 8.92 -61.54
CA GLY A 18 46.24 9.68 -60.38
C GLY A 18 45.13 8.85 -59.74
N GLY A 19 45.16 8.39 -58.49
CA GLY A 19 45.85 8.89 -57.31
C GLY A 19 44.82 9.16 -56.22
N ARG A 20 44.32 8.09 -55.58
CA ARG A 20 43.59 8.01 -54.29
C ARG A 20 42.25 8.76 -54.15
N GLY A 21 41.18 7.98 -54.06
CA GLY A 21 39.87 8.44 -53.60
C GLY A 21 38.98 7.31 -53.08
N THR A 22 39.42 6.52 -52.08
CA THR A 22 38.60 5.44 -51.51
C THR A 22 38.94 5.13 -50.03
N LEU A 23 38.78 6.07 -49.11
CA LEU A 23 38.79 5.77 -47.66
C LEU A 23 37.68 6.43 -46.82
N GLY A 24 36.72 7.18 -47.42
CA GLY A 24 35.71 7.93 -46.65
C GLY A 24 34.31 7.31 -46.52
N ARG A 25 33.96 6.26 -47.28
CA ARG A 25 32.56 5.82 -47.40
C ARG A 25 32.17 4.63 -46.50
N SER A 26 33.15 3.89 -45.95
CA SER A 26 32.88 2.73 -45.10
C SER A 26 32.72 3.07 -43.61
N GLU A 27 33.38 4.13 -43.11
CA GLU A 27 33.27 4.52 -41.71
C GLU A 27 31.97 5.26 -41.38
N ARG A 28 31.51 6.19 -42.24
CA ARG A 28 30.20 6.86 -42.06
C ARG A 28 29.03 5.87 -42.08
N GLY A 29 29.03 4.91 -43.00
CA GLY A 29 27.98 3.87 -43.08
C GLY A 29 28.03 2.83 -41.95
N ARG A 30 29.16 2.73 -41.23
CA ARG A 30 29.34 1.88 -40.04
C ARG A 30 28.96 2.63 -38.75
N ALA A 31 29.31 3.91 -38.63
CA ALA A 31 28.92 4.79 -37.54
C ALA A 31 27.40 5.02 -37.51
N GLU A 32 26.77 5.38 -38.65
CA GLU A 32 25.30 5.56 -38.74
C GLU A 32 24.50 4.30 -38.39
N ARG A 33 25.08 3.11 -38.60
CA ARG A 33 24.41 1.82 -38.37
C ARG A 33 24.54 1.36 -36.91
N ILE A 34 25.55 1.84 -36.17
CA ILE A 34 25.78 1.56 -34.75
C ILE A 34 24.97 2.52 -33.84
N GLU A 35 24.74 3.76 -34.26
CA GLU A 35 23.96 4.74 -33.47
C GLU A 35 22.46 4.40 -33.36
N ARG A 36 21.86 3.83 -34.42
CA ARG A 36 20.42 3.49 -34.47
C ARG A 36 19.97 2.42 -33.47
N PRO A 37 20.65 1.27 -33.28
CA PRO A 37 20.24 0.26 -32.30
C PRO A 37 20.37 0.73 -30.85
N VAL A 38 21.35 1.60 -30.54
CA VAL A 38 21.50 2.18 -29.20
C VAL A 38 20.34 3.13 -28.89
N ALA A 39 19.98 4.02 -29.82
CA ALA A 39 18.83 4.91 -29.66
C ALA A 39 17.52 4.14 -29.46
N ARG A 40 17.31 3.05 -30.20
CA ARG A 40 16.17 2.14 -30.03
C ARG A 40 16.15 1.50 -28.63
N LEU A 41 17.29 0.97 -28.18
CA LEU A 41 17.38 0.33 -26.87
C LEU A 41 17.09 1.32 -25.73
N VAL A 42 17.62 2.54 -25.82
CA VAL A 42 17.43 3.59 -24.81
C VAL A 42 15.97 4.02 -24.74
N THR A 43 15.34 4.30 -25.88
CA THR A 43 13.94 4.75 -25.92
C THR A 43 12.96 3.64 -25.50
N PHE A 44 13.21 2.39 -25.93
CA PHE A 44 12.47 1.22 -25.43
C PHE A 44 12.59 1.10 -23.91
N SER A 45 13.82 1.16 -23.38
CA SER A 45 14.07 1.02 -21.95
C SER A 45 13.38 2.11 -21.14
N ALA A 46 13.40 3.37 -21.61
CA ALA A 46 12.74 4.49 -20.93
C ALA A 46 11.22 4.30 -20.85
N LEU A 47 10.59 3.90 -21.96
CA LEU A 47 9.14 3.66 -22.02
C LEU A 47 8.74 2.41 -21.19
N ALA A 48 9.54 1.33 -21.26
CA ALA A 48 9.34 0.13 -20.47
C ALA A 48 9.51 0.39 -18.96
N VAL A 49 10.50 1.18 -18.54
CA VAL A 49 10.67 1.61 -17.14
C VAL A 49 9.44 2.39 -16.69
N TYR A 50 8.95 3.34 -17.50
CA TYR A 50 7.74 4.10 -17.17
C TYR A 50 6.53 3.18 -16.99
N GLY A 51 6.29 2.26 -17.94
CA GLY A 51 5.24 1.26 -17.85
C GLY A 51 5.36 0.40 -16.59
N VAL A 52 6.54 -0.14 -16.30
CA VAL A 52 6.80 -0.94 -15.09
C VAL A 52 6.55 -0.16 -13.80
N LEU A 53 6.96 1.11 -13.73
CA LEU A 53 6.70 1.96 -12.57
C LEU A 53 5.21 2.24 -12.38
N ARG A 54 4.45 2.36 -13.46
CA ARG A 54 2.98 2.48 -13.39
C ARG A 54 2.35 1.16 -13.00
N TRP A 55 2.77 0.04 -13.58
CA TRP A 55 2.27 -1.29 -13.25
C TRP A 55 2.52 -1.66 -11.78
N ALA A 56 3.68 -1.28 -11.24
CA ALA A 56 4.02 -1.47 -9.82
C ALA A 56 3.05 -0.75 -8.86
N THR A 57 2.22 0.18 -9.36
CA THR A 57 1.19 0.84 -8.54
C THR A 57 -0.05 -0.02 -8.31
N LEU A 58 -0.25 -1.10 -9.08
CA LEU A 58 -1.39 -2.01 -8.94
C LEU A 58 -1.33 -2.88 -7.69
N GLU A 59 -0.17 -3.07 -7.06
CA GLU A 59 0.01 -3.99 -5.93
C GLU A 59 0.73 -3.30 -4.77
N ARG A 60 0.31 -3.61 -3.53
CA ARG A 60 0.99 -3.17 -2.30
C ARG A 60 1.24 -4.35 -1.36
N PRO A 61 2.50 -4.58 -0.91
CA PRO A 61 3.73 -3.93 -1.37
C PRO A 61 4.04 -4.27 -2.83
N ALA A 62 4.63 -3.31 -3.56
CA ALA A 62 4.94 -3.49 -4.98
C ALA A 62 5.99 -4.60 -5.19
N PRO A 63 5.80 -5.51 -6.17
CA PRO A 63 6.71 -6.62 -6.48
C PRO A 63 7.94 -6.16 -7.27
N GLY A 64 8.65 -5.15 -6.75
CA GLY A 64 9.70 -4.44 -7.48
C GLY A 64 10.79 -5.36 -8.04
N ALA A 65 11.27 -6.32 -7.24
CA ALA A 65 12.33 -7.24 -7.69
C ALA A 65 11.92 -8.05 -8.93
N ARG A 66 10.67 -8.56 -8.96
CA ARG A 66 10.15 -9.33 -10.11
C ARG A 66 9.96 -8.44 -11.32
N LEU A 67 9.32 -7.28 -11.16
CA LEU A 67 9.07 -6.34 -12.26
C LEU A 67 10.38 -5.79 -12.87
N PHE A 68 11.39 -5.47 -12.06
CA PHE A 68 12.71 -5.07 -12.56
C PHE A 68 13.46 -6.24 -13.21
N GLY A 69 13.27 -7.47 -12.73
CA GLY A 69 13.78 -8.68 -13.39
C GLY A 69 13.18 -8.86 -14.79
N LEU A 70 11.87 -8.69 -14.93
CA LEU A 70 11.17 -8.75 -16.22
C LEU A 70 11.64 -7.65 -17.18
N LEU A 71 11.81 -6.42 -16.67
CA LEU A 71 12.39 -5.31 -17.44
C LEU A 71 13.79 -5.66 -17.92
N ALA A 72 14.66 -6.17 -17.04
CA ALA A 72 16.03 -6.54 -17.40
C ALA A 72 16.05 -7.61 -18.50
N LEU A 73 15.18 -8.63 -18.39
CA LEU A 73 15.00 -9.66 -19.42
C LEU A 73 14.61 -9.04 -20.78
N ALA A 74 13.60 -8.15 -20.79
CA ALA A 74 13.13 -7.49 -22.00
C ALA A 74 14.24 -6.62 -22.66
N VAL A 75 15.00 -5.87 -21.86
CA VAL A 75 16.12 -5.04 -22.33
C VAL A 75 17.24 -5.91 -22.92
N VAL A 76 17.56 -7.05 -22.31
CA VAL A 76 18.55 -8.01 -22.82
C VAL A 76 18.11 -8.57 -24.18
N ILE A 77 16.84 -8.94 -24.34
CA ILE A 77 16.29 -9.45 -25.60
C ILE A 77 16.41 -8.41 -26.71
N VAL A 78 15.99 -7.17 -26.46
CA VAL A 78 16.07 -6.07 -27.44
C VAL A 78 17.52 -5.75 -27.81
N GLY A 79 18.44 -5.78 -26.84
CA GLY A 79 19.86 -5.55 -27.08
C GLY A 79 20.56 -6.69 -27.84
N ALA A 80 20.13 -7.93 -27.64
CA ALA A 80 20.69 -9.12 -28.28
C ALA A 80 20.12 -9.37 -29.70
N GLY A 81 18.87 -8.97 -29.97
CA GLY A 81 18.15 -9.20 -31.22
C GLY A 81 18.97 -8.89 -32.50
N PRO A 82 19.58 -7.69 -32.64
CA PRO A 82 20.36 -7.32 -33.82
C PRO A 82 21.57 -8.24 -34.10
N LYS A 83 22.06 -8.97 -33.10
CA LYS A 83 23.20 -9.91 -33.24
C LYS A 83 22.74 -11.32 -33.64
N LEU A 84 21.51 -11.70 -33.31
CA LEU A 84 20.94 -13.03 -33.54
C LEU A 84 20.30 -13.17 -34.92
N ASP A 85 19.71 -12.09 -35.45
CA ASP A 85 18.98 -12.05 -36.74
C ASP A 85 19.86 -12.43 -37.95
N LYS A 86 21.19 -12.37 -37.84
CA LYS A 86 22.12 -12.72 -38.92
C LYS A 86 22.45 -14.21 -39.05
N ARG A 87 22.07 -15.09 -38.11
CA ARG A 87 22.60 -16.47 -38.07
C ARG A 87 21.60 -17.62 -38.19
N SER A 88 20.34 -17.53 -37.76
CA SER A 88 19.28 -18.53 -38.11
C SER A 88 17.94 -18.26 -37.38
N ARG A 89 16.82 -18.41 -38.10
CA ARG A 89 15.44 -18.42 -37.52
C ARG A 89 15.22 -19.42 -36.38
N PRO A 90 15.71 -20.68 -36.43
CA PRO A 90 15.55 -21.63 -35.32
C PRO A 90 16.17 -21.14 -34.00
N LEU A 91 17.30 -20.44 -34.05
CA LEU A 91 17.94 -19.91 -32.84
C LEU A 91 17.07 -18.83 -32.17
N ALA A 92 16.35 -18.02 -32.96
CA ALA A 92 15.42 -17.02 -32.43
C ALA A 92 14.21 -17.67 -31.74
N ILE A 93 13.68 -18.77 -32.28
CA ILE A 93 12.58 -19.53 -31.67
C ILE A 93 13.03 -20.12 -30.32
N VAL A 94 14.19 -20.76 -30.30
CA VAL A 94 14.76 -21.31 -29.05
C VAL A 94 14.99 -20.20 -28.02
N ALA A 95 15.55 -19.07 -28.43
CA ALA A 95 15.75 -17.91 -27.55
C ALA A 95 14.43 -17.36 -27.00
N ALA A 96 13.37 -17.29 -27.81
CA ALA A 96 12.05 -16.84 -27.38
C ALA A 96 11.41 -17.81 -26.37
N VAL A 97 11.53 -19.12 -26.59
CA VAL A 97 11.06 -20.15 -25.64
C VAL A 97 11.84 -20.07 -24.33
N CYS A 98 13.17 -19.95 -24.38
CA CYS A 98 13.98 -19.76 -23.18
C CYS A 98 13.59 -18.48 -22.42
N ALA A 99 13.38 -17.36 -23.13
CA ALA A 99 12.94 -16.11 -22.53
C ALA A 99 11.57 -16.25 -21.85
N PHE A 100 10.63 -16.96 -22.46
CA PHE A 100 9.32 -17.24 -21.87
C PHE A 100 9.45 -18.07 -20.58
N LEU A 101 10.30 -19.11 -20.58
CA LEU A 101 10.55 -19.91 -19.37
C LEU A 101 11.18 -19.08 -18.26
N VAL A 102 12.17 -18.22 -18.58
CA VAL A 102 12.78 -17.30 -17.61
C VAL A 102 11.75 -16.30 -17.09
N MET A 103 10.89 -15.77 -17.94
CA MET A 103 9.80 -14.88 -17.54
C MET A 103 8.88 -15.56 -16.51
N LEU A 104 8.45 -16.81 -16.75
CA LEU A 104 7.63 -17.56 -15.79
C LEU A 104 8.33 -17.75 -14.44
N MET A 105 9.64 -18.02 -14.43
CA MET A 105 10.42 -18.10 -13.19
C MET A 105 10.44 -16.76 -12.43
N ILE A 106 10.66 -15.65 -13.15
CA ILE A 106 10.69 -14.31 -12.53
C ILE A 106 9.31 -13.94 -11.97
N CYS A 107 8.22 -14.33 -12.64
CA CYS A 107 6.86 -14.13 -12.16
C CYS A 107 6.55 -14.92 -10.87
N GLY A 108 7.32 -15.97 -10.58
CA GLY A 108 7.19 -16.81 -9.39
C GLY A 108 6.39 -18.09 -9.61
N VAL A 109 6.25 -18.54 -10.86
CA VAL A 109 5.67 -19.86 -11.16
C VAL A 109 6.61 -20.94 -10.60
N PRO A 110 6.13 -21.92 -9.79
CA PRO A 110 6.99 -22.97 -9.24
C PRO A 110 7.67 -23.79 -10.34
N LEU A 111 9.00 -23.78 -10.37
CA LEU A 111 9.82 -24.50 -11.36
C LEU A 111 9.45 -25.99 -11.46
N GLY A 112 9.19 -26.64 -10.32
CA GLY A 112 8.79 -28.04 -10.28
C GLY A 112 7.49 -28.31 -11.05
N TRP A 113 6.56 -27.36 -11.12
CA TRP A 113 5.30 -27.55 -11.85
C TRP A 113 5.48 -27.43 -13.35
N VAL A 114 6.42 -26.59 -13.79
CA VAL A 114 6.81 -26.45 -15.19
C VAL A 114 7.55 -27.71 -15.66
N PHE A 115 8.49 -28.22 -14.86
CA PHE A 115 9.27 -29.42 -15.22
C PHE A 115 8.48 -30.72 -15.12
N HIS A 116 7.56 -30.85 -14.17
CA HIS A 116 6.70 -32.02 -14.03
C HIS A 116 5.41 -31.94 -14.87
N LEU A 117 5.33 -31.02 -15.84
CA LEU A 117 4.18 -30.85 -16.74
C LEU A 117 2.81 -30.74 -16.02
N ARG A 118 2.79 -30.15 -14.82
CA ARG A 118 1.54 -29.85 -14.08
C ARG A 118 0.83 -28.61 -14.65
N ILE A 119 0.72 -28.56 -15.97
CA ILE A 119 0.17 -27.44 -16.73
C ILE A 119 -1.29 -27.19 -16.33
N GLY A 120 -2.05 -28.25 -16.03
CA GLY A 120 -3.43 -28.13 -15.53
C GLY A 120 -3.54 -27.33 -14.23
N ALA A 121 -2.64 -27.54 -13.27
CA ALA A 121 -2.65 -26.80 -12.00
C ALA A 121 -2.25 -25.32 -12.17
N ILE A 122 -1.31 -25.04 -13.08
CA ILE A 122 -0.92 -23.66 -13.42
C ILE A 122 -2.08 -22.94 -14.13
N ALA A 123 -2.70 -23.61 -15.12
CA ALA A 123 -3.82 -23.06 -15.87
C ALA A 123 -5.04 -22.80 -14.97
N GLU A 124 -5.32 -23.73 -14.04
CA GLU A 124 -6.36 -23.56 -13.02
C GLU A 124 -6.09 -22.36 -12.13
N GLY A 125 -4.89 -22.25 -11.57
CA GLY A 125 -4.52 -21.12 -10.71
C GLY A 125 -4.55 -19.77 -11.45
N ILE A 126 -4.11 -19.72 -12.71
CA ILE A 126 -4.22 -18.52 -13.55
C ILE A 126 -5.70 -18.18 -13.81
N ARG A 127 -6.54 -19.18 -14.11
CA ARG A 127 -7.98 -18.97 -14.34
C ARG A 127 -8.68 -18.43 -13.09
N GLN A 128 -8.36 -18.98 -11.92
CA GLN A 128 -8.87 -18.49 -10.64
C GLN A 128 -8.41 -17.07 -10.35
N GLY A 129 -7.12 -16.76 -10.56
CA GLY A 129 -6.59 -15.41 -10.41
C GLY A 129 -7.26 -14.39 -11.35
N LEU A 130 -7.41 -14.75 -12.64
CA LEU A 130 -8.10 -13.92 -13.64
C LEU A 130 -9.58 -13.71 -13.31
N GLY A 131 -10.27 -14.75 -12.82
CA GLY A 131 -11.68 -14.67 -12.43
C GLY A 131 -11.92 -13.76 -11.23
N ALA A 132 -10.97 -13.68 -10.30
CA ALA A 132 -11.07 -12.85 -9.09
C ALA A 132 -10.64 -11.39 -9.29
N LEU A 133 -9.92 -11.06 -10.37
CA LEU A 133 -9.40 -9.71 -10.62
C LEU A 133 -10.47 -8.61 -10.74
N PRO A 134 -11.58 -8.79 -11.48
CA PRO A 134 -12.58 -7.74 -11.68
C PRO A 134 -13.22 -7.23 -10.38
N ASP A 135 -13.35 -8.13 -9.39
CA ASP A 135 -13.98 -7.85 -8.11
C ASP A 135 -13.02 -7.22 -7.10
N SER A 136 -11.71 -7.36 -7.33
CA SER A 136 -10.70 -6.93 -6.36
C SER A 136 -10.46 -5.41 -6.41
N LEU A 137 -10.42 -4.79 -5.23
CA LEU A 137 -10.08 -3.39 -5.05
C LEU A 137 -8.61 -3.14 -5.41
N MET A 138 -8.39 -1.98 -6.01
CA MET A 138 -7.09 -1.55 -6.52
C MET A 138 -6.63 -0.27 -5.80
N PRO A 139 -5.37 -0.16 -5.40
CA PRO A 139 -4.29 -1.14 -5.57
C PRO A 139 -4.48 -2.39 -4.71
N TYR A 140 -4.18 -3.55 -5.27
CA TYR A 140 -4.36 -4.85 -4.64
C TYR A 140 -3.52 -4.99 -3.39
N LEU A 141 -4.21 -5.23 -2.27
CA LEU A 141 -3.65 -5.41 -0.94
C LEU A 141 -3.74 -6.86 -0.47
N GLY A 142 -4.59 -7.66 -1.12
CA GLY A 142 -4.87 -9.03 -0.71
C GLY A 142 -3.65 -9.94 -0.78
N ILE A 143 -3.72 -11.07 -0.08
CA ILE A 143 -2.60 -12.02 0.02
C ILE A 143 -2.67 -13.15 -1.00
N ASN A 144 -3.73 -13.22 -1.82
CA ASN A 144 -3.91 -14.30 -2.78
C ASN A 144 -2.75 -14.33 -3.79
N ALA A 145 -1.94 -15.38 -3.70
CA ALA A 145 -0.73 -15.54 -4.48
C ALA A 145 -1.02 -15.62 -5.99
N TRP A 146 -2.19 -16.16 -6.38
CA TRP A 146 -2.58 -16.29 -7.78
C TRP A 146 -2.94 -14.94 -8.41
N ILE A 147 -3.64 -14.06 -7.68
CA ILE A 147 -3.93 -12.70 -8.16
C ILE A 147 -2.62 -11.93 -8.34
N ARG A 148 -1.73 -11.95 -7.35
CA ARG A 148 -0.40 -11.31 -7.45
C ARG A 148 0.42 -11.89 -8.61
N LEU A 149 0.37 -13.21 -8.82
CA LEU A 149 1.04 -13.86 -9.94
C LEU A 149 0.49 -13.40 -11.28
N VAL A 150 -0.84 -13.39 -11.46
CA VAL A 150 -1.48 -12.96 -12.72
C VAL A 150 -1.17 -11.48 -13.01
N MET A 151 -1.12 -10.61 -12.00
CA MET A 151 -0.72 -9.22 -12.19
C MET A 151 0.72 -9.08 -12.69
N VAL A 152 1.67 -9.79 -12.07
CA VAL A 152 3.09 -9.76 -12.51
C VAL A 152 3.24 -10.43 -13.88
N LEU A 153 2.50 -11.51 -14.13
CA LEU A 153 2.48 -12.22 -15.41
C LEU A 153 1.97 -11.31 -16.54
N GLY A 154 0.93 -10.51 -16.30
CA GLY A 154 0.42 -9.54 -17.27
C GLY A 154 1.48 -8.53 -17.71
N ALA A 155 2.27 -7.98 -16.76
CA ALA A 155 3.41 -7.12 -17.11
C ALA A 155 4.50 -7.89 -17.87
N GLY A 156 4.80 -9.13 -17.45
CA GLY A 156 5.79 -9.98 -18.10
C GLY A 156 5.45 -10.26 -19.56
N VAL A 157 4.20 -10.63 -19.85
CA VAL A 157 3.70 -10.88 -21.20
C VAL A 157 3.82 -9.62 -22.06
N LEU A 158 3.31 -8.48 -21.59
CA LEU A 158 3.39 -7.22 -22.34
C LEU A 158 4.85 -6.80 -22.63
N LEU A 159 5.76 -6.95 -21.67
CA LEU A 159 7.18 -6.65 -21.85
C LEU A 159 7.86 -7.64 -22.82
N LEU A 160 7.55 -8.92 -22.69
CA LEU A 160 8.12 -9.97 -23.54
C LEU A 160 7.63 -9.81 -24.98
N ASP A 161 6.34 -9.59 -25.20
CA ASP A 161 5.75 -9.35 -26.52
C ASP A 161 6.38 -8.11 -27.17
N ALA A 162 6.48 -7.00 -26.42
CA ALA A 162 7.11 -5.79 -26.90
C ALA A 162 8.58 -6.02 -27.31
N ALA A 163 9.32 -6.81 -26.53
CA ALA A 163 10.73 -7.13 -26.77
C ALA A 163 10.93 -8.08 -27.94
N LEU A 164 10.16 -9.17 -28.02
CA LEU A 164 10.24 -10.19 -29.08
C LEU A 164 9.85 -9.60 -30.44
N LEU A 165 8.77 -8.81 -30.49
CA LEU A 165 8.37 -8.10 -31.71
C LEU A 165 9.50 -7.20 -32.19
N LEU A 166 10.12 -6.43 -31.29
CA LEU A 166 11.17 -5.48 -31.66
C LEU A 166 12.51 -6.15 -32.03
N ALA A 167 12.82 -7.30 -31.41
CA ALA A 167 14.07 -8.02 -31.56
C ALA A 167 14.10 -8.99 -32.75
N PHE A 168 13.00 -9.68 -33.03
CA PHE A 168 12.97 -10.83 -33.95
C PHE A 168 11.99 -10.71 -35.12
N SER A 169 11.09 -9.71 -35.15
CA SER A 169 10.19 -9.60 -36.29
C SER A 169 10.91 -9.14 -37.55
N SER A 170 10.48 -9.70 -38.69
CA SER A 170 11.02 -9.42 -40.02
C SER A 170 11.15 -7.91 -40.29
N HIS A 171 12.32 -7.51 -40.80
CA HIS A 171 12.59 -6.14 -41.24
C HIS A 171 11.67 -5.69 -42.39
N ALA A 172 11.03 -6.62 -43.10
CA ALA A 172 10.05 -6.31 -44.15
C ALA A 172 8.76 -5.67 -43.61
N ILE A 173 8.48 -5.84 -42.31
CA ILE A 173 7.26 -5.35 -41.65
C ILE A 173 7.46 -3.93 -41.08
N GLY A 174 8.63 -3.32 -41.30
CA GLY A 174 8.89 -1.88 -41.15
C GLY A 174 8.34 -1.24 -39.87
N ASP A 175 7.46 -0.25 -40.06
CA ASP A 175 6.87 0.54 -38.97
C ASP A 175 5.79 -0.21 -38.18
N LEU A 176 5.17 -1.24 -38.75
CA LEU A 176 4.13 -2.02 -38.07
C LEU A 176 4.72 -2.79 -36.87
N ARG A 177 6.00 -3.21 -36.94
CA ARG A 177 6.74 -3.76 -35.79
C ARG A 177 6.80 -2.79 -34.61
N ARG A 178 7.14 -1.52 -34.88
CA ARG A 178 7.28 -0.50 -33.84
C ARG A 178 5.92 -0.12 -33.28
N GLY A 179 4.92 -0.01 -34.14
CA GLY A 179 3.52 0.18 -33.73
C GLY A 179 3.07 -0.93 -32.77
N ALA A 180 3.27 -2.19 -33.13
CA ALA A 180 2.87 -3.32 -32.29
C ALA A 180 3.61 -3.36 -30.93
N SER A 181 4.93 -3.10 -30.92
CA SER A 181 5.71 -3.00 -29.69
C SER A 181 5.27 -1.81 -28.83
N ALA A 182 4.98 -0.65 -29.46
CA ALA A 182 4.43 0.51 -28.77
C ALA A 182 3.07 0.20 -28.14
N THR A 183 2.18 -0.52 -28.82
CA THR A 183 0.87 -0.90 -28.27
C THR A 183 1.00 -1.69 -26.97
N ALA A 184 1.91 -2.67 -26.90
CA ALA A 184 2.15 -3.44 -25.68
C ALA A 184 2.71 -2.56 -24.54
N LEU A 185 3.63 -1.64 -24.84
CA LEU A 185 4.18 -0.69 -23.86
C LEU A 185 3.17 0.38 -23.43
N ILE A 186 2.27 0.80 -24.32
CA ILE A 186 1.14 1.68 -24.00
C ILE A 186 0.22 0.96 -23.04
N ALA A 187 -0.17 -0.29 -23.32
CA ALA A 187 -1.00 -1.09 -22.44
C ALA A 187 -0.37 -1.23 -21.04
N LEU A 188 0.95 -1.47 -20.98
CA LEU A 188 1.72 -1.54 -19.72
C LEU A 188 1.67 -0.24 -18.90
N ALA A 189 1.48 0.92 -19.52
CA ALA A 189 1.40 2.21 -18.83
C ALA A 189 -0.03 2.70 -18.59
N VAL A 190 -0.94 2.47 -19.53
CA VAL A 190 -2.30 3.01 -19.54
C VAL A 190 -3.23 2.20 -18.66
N ILE A 191 -3.23 0.86 -18.77
CA ILE A 191 -4.07 -0.02 -17.94
C ILE A 191 -3.94 0.30 -16.44
N PRO A 192 -2.73 0.35 -15.84
CA PRO A 192 -2.61 0.69 -14.42
C PRO A 192 -3.02 2.13 -14.11
N SER A 193 -2.97 3.03 -15.09
CA SER A 193 -3.33 4.45 -14.90
C SER A 193 -4.83 4.72 -14.99
N THR A 194 -5.59 3.85 -15.66
CA THR A 194 -7.06 3.91 -15.65
C THR A 194 -7.63 3.29 -14.37
N ILE A 195 -6.99 2.24 -13.85
CA ILE A 195 -7.38 1.56 -12.62
C ILE A 195 -6.99 2.37 -11.38
N VAL A 196 -5.71 2.75 -11.26
CA VAL A 196 -5.19 3.53 -10.12
C VAL A 196 -4.91 4.96 -10.59
N ARG A 197 -5.89 5.85 -10.35
CA ARG A 197 -5.79 7.25 -10.77
C ARG A 197 -4.50 7.88 -10.24
N PRO A 198 -3.63 8.39 -11.12
CA PRO A 198 -2.42 9.08 -10.70
C PRO A 198 -2.73 10.45 -10.07
N ARG A 199 -1.83 10.90 -9.18
CA ARG A 199 -1.93 12.22 -8.54
C ARG A 199 -1.93 13.40 -9.52
N LEU A 200 -1.20 13.26 -10.63
CA LEU A 200 -1.08 14.26 -11.69
C LEU A 200 -1.36 13.58 -13.04
N PRO A 201 -2.64 13.31 -13.37
CA PRO A 201 -3.01 12.52 -14.56
C PRO A 201 -2.55 13.18 -15.85
N TYR A 202 -2.72 14.49 -15.98
CA TYR A 202 -2.35 15.22 -17.19
C TYR A 202 -0.83 15.22 -17.42
N LEU A 203 -0.03 15.45 -16.36
CA LEU A 203 1.43 15.39 -16.47
C LEU A 203 1.92 14.01 -16.90
N GLN A 204 1.29 12.95 -16.39
CA GLN A 204 1.61 11.58 -16.79
C GLN A 204 1.25 11.28 -18.25
N GLY A 205 0.13 11.81 -18.74
CA GLY A 205 -0.23 11.75 -20.15
C GLY A 205 0.82 12.41 -21.04
N VAL A 206 1.31 13.59 -20.65
CA VAL A 206 2.38 14.31 -21.37
C VAL A 206 3.69 13.53 -21.38
N ILE A 207 4.08 12.93 -20.25
CA ILE A 207 5.28 12.09 -20.17
C ILE A 207 5.16 10.88 -21.09
N LEU A 208 4.03 10.17 -21.05
CA LEU A 208 3.78 9.03 -21.92
C LEU A 208 3.85 9.42 -23.40
N PHE A 209 3.21 10.54 -23.77
CA PHE A 209 3.24 11.07 -25.13
C PHE A 209 4.66 11.40 -25.61
N ALA A 210 5.46 12.06 -24.78
CA ALA A 210 6.85 12.38 -25.10
C ALA A 210 7.73 11.13 -25.27
N LEU A 211 7.56 10.12 -24.40
CA LEU A 211 8.29 8.85 -24.50
C LEU A 211 7.90 8.06 -25.75
N LEU A 212 6.62 8.07 -26.13
CA LEU A 212 6.13 7.42 -27.34
C LEU A 212 6.67 8.08 -28.61
N LEU A 213 6.68 9.41 -28.66
CA LEU A 213 7.28 10.16 -29.76
C LEU A 213 8.78 9.81 -29.91
N ALA A 214 9.51 9.82 -28.79
CA ALA A 214 10.92 9.45 -28.79
C ALA A 214 11.14 8.01 -29.31
N PHE A 215 10.33 7.06 -28.86
CA PHE A 215 10.38 5.67 -29.31
C PHE A 215 10.10 5.54 -30.82
N MET A 216 9.03 6.18 -31.31
CA MET A 216 8.62 6.08 -32.71
C MET A 216 9.59 6.77 -33.69
N TRP A 217 10.20 7.89 -33.29
CA TRP A 217 11.08 8.69 -34.16
C TRP A 217 12.56 8.42 -34.02
N SER A 218 12.99 7.65 -33.01
CA SER A 218 14.41 7.32 -32.76
C SER A 218 15.18 6.81 -33.99
N GLU A 219 14.52 6.17 -34.95
CA GLU A 219 15.18 5.62 -36.16
C GLU A 219 14.81 6.36 -37.46
N ARG A 220 13.90 7.35 -37.43
CA ARG A 220 13.45 8.11 -38.61
C ARG A 220 14.14 9.47 -38.76
N ALA A 221 14.89 9.92 -37.75
CA ALA A 221 15.51 11.23 -37.76
C ALA A 221 16.56 11.35 -38.89
N THR A 222 16.15 11.97 -39.99
CA THR A 222 17.05 12.59 -40.97
C THR A 222 16.82 14.10 -40.88
N ALA A 223 17.90 14.87 -40.86
CA ALA A 223 17.93 16.26 -40.41
C ALA A 223 16.89 17.24 -41.02
N PRO A 224 16.42 17.15 -42.29
CA PRO A 224 15.63 18.25 -42.88
C PRO A 224 14.13 18.28 -42.55
N SER A 225 13.50 17.17 -42.13
CA SER A 225 12.02 17.07 -41.97
C SER A 225 11.53 17.04 -40.51
N SER A 226 12.43 17.22 -39.55
CA SER A 226 12.17 17.01 -38.12
C SER A 226 11.50 18.20 -37.41
N ALA A 227 11.74 19.44 -37.86
CA ALA A 227 11.23 20.64 -37.18
C ALA A 227 9.70 20.81 -37.28
N GLY A 228 9.13 20.60 -38.48
CA GLY A 228 7.68 20.68 -38.69
C GLY A 228 6.92 19.58 -37.93
N ALA A 229 7.48 18.37 -37.91
CA ALA A 229 6.92 17.26 -37.16
C ALA A 229 6.94 17.54 -35.64
N MET A 230 8.05 18.10 -35.12
CA MET A 230 8.14 18.50 -33.72
C MET A 230 7.17 19.63 -33.34
N ALA A 231 6.96 20.61 -34.22
CA ALA A 231 5.97 21.67 -34.00
C ALA A 231 4.54 21.09 -33.92
N LEU A 232 4.20 20.17 -34.83
CA LEU A 232 2.93 19.42 -34.80
C LEU A 232 2.76 18.58 -33.53
N ALA A 233 3.81 17.88 -33.11
CA ALA A 233 3.82 17.08 -31.88
C ALA A 233 3.67 17.97 -30.63
N GLY A 234 4.35 19.12 -30.58
CA GLY A 234 4.21 20.11 -29.51
C GLY A 234 2.80 20.71 -29.45
N LEU A 235 2.22 21.07 -30.60
CA LEU A 235 0.83 21.51 -30.72
C LEU A 235 -0.14 20.43 -30.25
N ALA A 236 0.05 19.18 -30.67
CA ALA A 236 -0.79 18.06 -30.23
C ALA A 236 -0.72 17.85 -28.71
N GLY A 237 0.47 17.95 -28.11
CA GLY A 237 0.67 17.89 -26.67
C GLY A 237 -0.01 19.05 -25.92
N LEU A 238 0.14 20.28 -26.41
CA LEU A 238 -0.52 21.47 -25.85
C LEU A 238 -2.05 21.39 -25.95
N CYS A 239 -2.58 21.00 -27.12
CA CYS A 239 -4.00 20.75 -27.30
C CYS A 239 -4.49 19.67 -26.33
N GLY A 240 -3.75 18.58 -26.16
CA GLY A 240 -4.07 17.52 -25.20
C GLY A 240 -4.17 18.02 -23.76
N ILE A 241 -3.24 18.87 -23.31
CA ILE A 241 -3.27 19.47 -21.96
C ILE A 241 -4.51 20.34 -21.75
N VAL A 242 -4.93 21.09 -22.79
CA VAL A 242 -6.08 22.01 -22.71
C VAL A 242 -7.42 21.28 -22.86
N LEU A 243 -7.51 20.23 -23.68
CA LEU A 243 -8.73 19.45 -23.90
C LEU A 243 -8.98 18.42 -22.81
N ALA A 244 -7.94 17.76 -22.29
CA ALA A 244 -8.12 16.61 -21.39
C ALA A 244 -8.93 16.94 -20.11
N PRO A 245 -8.75 18.08 -19.42
CA PRO A 245 -9.60 18.43 -18.27
C PRO A 245 -11.06 18.70 -18.64
N ARG A 246 -11.34 19.13 -19.88
CA ARG A 246 -12.71 19.36 -20.37
C ARG A 246 -13.40 18.07 -20.79
N LEU A 247 -12.65 17.01 -21.09
CA LEU A 247 -13.15 15.68 -21.43
C LEU A 247 -13.29 14.77 -20.21
N ASP A 248 -12.54 15.02 -19.12
CA ASP A 248 -12.67 14.34 -17.82
C ASP A 248 -13.84 14.92 -17.01
N GLN A 249 -15.06 14.84 -17.56
CA GLN A 249 -16.29 15.28 -16.90
C GLN A 249 -16.87 14.19 -15.99
N ARG A 250 -17.71 14.60 -15.01
CA ARG A 250 -18.41 13.68 -14.09
C ARG A 250 -19.31 12.66 -14.80
N GLN A 251 -19.72 12.94 -16.04
CA GLN A 251 -20.42 11.98 -16.90
C GLN A 251 -19.52 11.61 -18.09
N PRO A 252 -18.83 10.46 -18.05
CA PRO A 252 -18.02 10.02 -19.18
C PRO A 252 -18.92 9.62 -20.35
N TRP A 253 -18.51 9.94 -21.58
CA TRP A 253 -19.23 9.54 -22.80
C TRP A 253 -19.33 8.02 -22.97
N LEU A 254 -18.41 7.26 -22.35
CA LEU A 254 -18.42 5.81 -22.33
C LEU A 254 -18.06 5.31 -20.92
N ASN A 255 -19.06 4.82 -20.18
CA ASN A 255 -18.88 4.30 -18.83
C ASN A 255 -18.43 2.82 -18.88
N TYR A 256 -17.18 2.60 -19.24
CA TYR A 256 -16.59 1.27 -19.31
C TYR A 256 -16.61 0.54 -17.95
N ASN A 257 -16.50 1.25 -16.83
CA ASN A 257 -16.60 0.67 -15.48
C ASN A 257 -17.99 0.08 -15.21
N GLY A 258 -19.05 0.74 -15.68
CA GLY A 258 -20.41 0.23 -15.60
C GLY A 258 -20.61 -1.04 -16.43
N LEU A 259 -20.09 -1.04 -17.66
CA LEU A 259 -20.16 -2.19 -18.57
C LEU A 259 -19.40 -3.41 -18.03
N THR A 260 -18.21 -3.22 -17.45
CA THR A 260 -17.44 -4.32 -16.85
C THR A 260 -18.11 -4.89 -15.61
N ARG A 261 -18.76 -4.07 -14.79
CA ARG A 261 -19.53 -4.54 -13.62
C ARG A 261 -20.76 -5.32 -14.00
N SER A 262 -21.44 -4.98 -15.10
CA SER A 262 -22.63 -5.71 -15.57
C SER A 262 -22.34 -7.09 -16.16
N LEU A 263 -21.08 -7.37 -16.52
CA LEU A 263 -20.67 -8.61 -17.17
C LEU A 263 -19.98 -9.61 -16.24
N ALA A 264 -19.65 -9.21 -15.00
CA ALA A 264 -19.03 -10.09 -14.01
C ALA A 264 -20.11 -10.69 -13.08
N PRO A 265 -20.12 -12.01 -12.82
CA PRO A 265 -21.00 -12.59 -11.82
C PRO A 265 -20.68 -12.02 -10.44
N THR A 266 -21.65 -11.40 -9.78
CA THR A 266 -21.51 -10.85 -8.42
C THR A 266 -21.38 -11.98 -7.42
N HIS A 267 -20.15 -12.31 -7.04
CA HIS A 267 -19.89 -13.16 -5.89
C HIS A 267 -20.24 -12.40 -4.61
N VAL A 268 -21.06 -13.03 -3.76
CA VAL A 268 -21.54 -12.46 -2.50
C VAL A 268 -20.84 -13.19 -1.36
N ASP A 269 -20.16 -12.44 -0.52
CA ASP A 269 -19.45 -12.95 0.64
C ASP A 269 -20.38 -13.04 1.87
N THR A 270 -20.11 -14.00 2.74
CA THR A 270 -20.75 -14.12 4.06
C THR A 270 -19.66 -14.15 5.12
N PHE A 271 -19.85 -13.41 6.20
CA PHE A 271 -18.90 -13.34 7.31
C PHE A 271 -19.47 -14.04 8.52
N ASP A 272 -18.64 -14.88 9.13
CA ASP A 272 -18.91 -15.44 10.45
C ASP A 272 -18.14 -14.62 11.48
N TRP A 273 -18.87 -13.85 12.29
CA TRP A 273 -18.30 -12.96 13.30
C TRP A 273 -17.83 -13.68 14.56
N THR A 274 -17.98 -15.00 14.64
CA THR A 274 -17.50 -15.79 15.77
C THR A 274 -15.98 -15.99 15.76
N GLN A 275 -15.40 -16.13 16.94
CA GLN A 275 -13.97 -16.29 17.11
C GLN A 275 -13.60 -17.77 17.08
N HIS A 276 -12.79 -18.15 16.10
CA HIS A 276 -12.38 -19.55 15.92
C HIS A 276 -10.98 -19.81 16.46
N TYR A 277 -10.15 -18.75 16.52
CA TYR A 277 -8.74 -18.79 16.95
C TYR A 277 -7.83 -19.80 16.23
N GLY A 278 -8.32 -20.47 15.18
CA GLY A 278 -7.57 -21.27 14.22
C GLY A 278 -7.26 -20.50 12.92
N PRO A 279 -6.89 -21.19 11.83
CA PRO A 279 -6.63 -20.55 10.54
C PRO A 279 -7.78 -19.64 10.09
N LEU A 280 -7.44 -18.44 9.60
CA LEU A 280 -8.43 -17.45 9.19
C LEU A 280 -9.27 -17.97 8.02
N ASN A 281 -10.59 -17.97 8.20
CA ASN A 281 -11.57 -18.48 7.24
C ASN A 281 -12.36 -17.37 6.51
N TRP A 282 -12.14 -16.10 6.85
CA TRP A 282 -12.78 -14.99 6.15
C TRP A 282 -12.23 -14.81 4.73
N PRO A 283 -13.06 -14.32 3.78
CA PRO A 283 -12.61 -13.95 2.44
C PRO A 283 -11.45 -12.93 2.47
N GLN A 284 -10.45 -13.11 1.61
CA GLN A 284 -9.26 -12.24 1.53
C GLN A 284 -8.87 -11.93 0.08
N VAL A 285 -9.88 -11.74 -0.75
CA VAL A 285 -9.75 -11.50 -2.19
C VAL A 285 -9.58 -10.02 -2.48
N GLY A 286 -9.88 -9.13 -1.53
CA GLY A 286 -9.85 -7.68 -1.73
C GLY A 286 -11.14 -7.12 -2.32
N ARG A 287 -12.26 -7.84 -2.24
CA ARG A 287 -13.53 -7.44 -2.87
C ARG A 287 -14.21 -6.31 -2.10
N GLU A 288 -14.79 -5.35 -2.82
CA GLU A 288 -15.66 -4.31 -2.24
C GLU A 288 -16.93 -4.95 -1.66
N VAL A 289 -17.09 -4.90 -0.35
CA VAL A 289 -18.23 -5.50 0.35
C VAL A 289 -19.25 -4.46 0.79
N LEU A 290 -18.81 -3.26 1.18
CA LEU A 290 -19.66 -2.20 1.71
C LEU A 290 -19.18 -0.83 1.24
N ASP A 291 -20.14 0.09 1.09
CA ASP A 291 -19.90 1.52 1.03
C ASP A 291 -20.52 2.18 2.28
N VAL A 292 -19.79 3.08 2.92
CA VAL A 292 -20.27 3.82 4.09
C VAL A 292 -20.08 5.32 3.89
N LYS A 293 -21.18 6.08 3.93
CA LYS A 293 -21.12 7.55 4.03
C LYS A 293 -21.14 7.92 5.51
N ALA A 294 -20.08 8.58 5.94
CA ALA A 294 -19.89 9.03 7.31
C ALA A 294 -19.13 10.36 7.33
N SER A 295 -19.25 11.12 8.41
CA SER A 295 -18.57 12.42 8.55
C SER A 295 -17.08 12.25 8.85
N TYR A 296 -16.72 11.17 9.56
CA TYR A 296 -15.36 10.82 9.91
C TYR A 296 -15.18 9.29 9.91
N PRO A 297 -13.95 8.78 9.73
CA PRO A 297 -13.72 7.33 9.65
C PRO A 297 -13.92 6.69 11.02
N ASP A 298 -14.52 5.51 11.03
CA ASP A 298 -14.65 4.69 12.24
C ASP A 298 -14.51 3.20 11.90
N TYR A 299 -14.57 2.33 12.90
CA TYR A 299 -14.72 0.90 12.67
C TYR A 299 -16.21 0.56 12.55
N TRP A 300 -16.52 -0.25 11.55
CA TRP A 300 -17.88 -0.64 11.20
C TRP A 300 -18.23 -1.96 11.88
N LYS A 301 -18.78 -1.88 13.10
CA LYS A 301 -19.14 -3.00 13.95
C LYS A 301 -20.36 -3.74 13.43
N ALA A 302 -20.26 -5.06 13.38
CA ALA A 302 -21.38 -5.97 13.16
C ALA A 302 -21.86 -6.57 14.48
N GLU A 303 -20.93 -6.99 15.36
CA GLU A 303 -21.28 -7.74 16.57
C GLU A 303 -20.32 -7.47 17.74
N ASN A 304 -20.79 -7.68 18.98
CA ASN A 304 -19.93 -7.84 20.15
C ASN A 304 -19.95 -9.28 20.69
N LEU A 305 -18.83 -9.68 21.24
CA LEU A 305 -18.60 -10.98 21.85
C LEU A 305 -18.28 -10.73 23.33
N ASP A 306 -19.35 -10.75 24.12
CA ASP A 306 -19.35 -10.31 25.52
C ASP A 306 -19.07 -11.46 26.50
N VAL A 307 -19.15 -12.73 26.07
CA VAL A 307 -18.99 -13.89 26.96
C VAL A 307 -17.69 -14.61 26.67
N PHE A 308 -16.89 -14.88 27.70
CA PHE A 308 -15.73 -15.76 27.60
C PHE A 308 -16.09 -17.17 28.04
N ASN A 309 -16.19 -18.11 27.10
CA ASN A 309 -16.69 -19.47 27.34
C ASN A 309 -15.63 -20.49 27.80
N GLY A 310 -14.55 -20.01 28.41
CA GLY A 310 -13.41 -20.85 28.82
C GLY A 310 -12.38 -21.15 27.73
N THR A 311 -12.70 -20.96 26.45
CA THR A 311 -11.74 -21.14 25.34
C THR A 311 -11.60 -19.90 24.46
N GLY A 312 -12.63 -19.05 24.41
CA GLY A 312 -12.71 -17.92 23.52
C GLY A 312 -13.87 -16.97 23.83
N PHE A 313 -13.90 -15.83 23.16
CA PHE A 313 -15.02 -14.89 23.24
C PHE A 313 -16.13 -15.27 22.26
N ALA A 314 -17.38 -15.25 22.74
CA ALA A 314 -18.59 -15.60 22.00
C ALA A 314 -19.71 -14.57 22.24
N ARG A 315 -20.72 -14.61 21.37
CA ARG A 315 -21.94 -13.80 21.48
C ARG A 315 -22.70 -14.18 22.75
N GLY A 316 -23.16 -13.19 23.50
CA GLY A 316 -23.99 -13.42 24.70
C GLY A 316 -25.41 -13.88 24.37
N SER A 317 -26.11 -14.45 25.36
CA SER A 317 -27.46 -15.02 25.20
C SER A 317 -28.59 -13.98 25.11
N GLY A 318 -28.28 -12.68 25.11
CA GLY A 318 -29.25 -11.59 24.90
C GLY A 318 -30.28 -11.36 26.02
N LEU A 319 -30.19 -12.07 27.15
CA LEU A 319 -31.22 -12.03 28.19
C LEU A 319 -31.12 -10.85 29.17
N LEU A 320 -30.00 -10.13 29.21
CA LEU A 320 -29.77 -9.04 30.14
C LEU A 320 -28.99 -7.91 29.46
N GLY A 321 -29.69 -7.13 28.63
CA GLY A 321 -29.20 -5.82 28.21
C GLY A 321 -29.25 -4.87 29.41
N SER A 322 -28.25 -4.96 30.30
CA SER A 322 -28.13 -4.01 31.41
C SER A 322 -28.02 -2.60 30.81
N GLN A 323 -28.85 -1.67 31.29
CA GLN A 323 -28.85 -0.30 30.78
C GLN A 323 -27.56 0.40 31.21
N ILE A 324 -26.56 0.34 30.36
CA ILE A 324 -25.34 1.12 30.51
C ILE A 324 -25.72 2.59 30.58
N PRO A 325 -25.26 3.34 31.61
CA PRO A 325 -25.57 4.76 31.74
C PRO A 325 -25.24 5.52 30.45
N ALA A 326 -26.14 6.43 30.06
CA ALA A 326 -25.91 7.26 28.89
C ALA A 326 -24.61 8.09 29.08
N PRO A 327 -23.77 8.21 28.04
CA PRO A 327 -22.60 9.08 28.08
C PRO A 327 -22.99 10.52 28.39
N ALA A 328 -22.03 11.31 28.88
CA ALA A 328 -22.28 12.71 29.18
C ALA A 328 -22.76 13.48 27.93
N ALA A 329 -23.74 14.38 28.09
CA ALA A 329 -24.35 15.10 26.96
C ALA A 329 -23.35 15.86 26.04
N PRO A 330 -22.26 16.47 26.54
CA PRO A 330 -21.22 17.04 25.68
C PRO A 330 -20.52 15.99 24.80
N GLU A 331 -20.22 14.82 25.35
CA GLU A 331 -19.56 13.73 24.62
C GLU A 331 -20.49 13.13 23.56
N LEU A 332 -21.78 12.97 23.89
CA LEU A 332 -22.81 12.55 22.93
C LEU A 332 -22.82 13.46 21.69
N ARG A 333 -22.71 14.78 21.84
CA ARG A 333 -22.65 15.69 20.67
C ARG A 333 -21.34 15.60 19.89
N ARG A 334 -20.24 15.32 20.57
CA ARG A 334 -18.88 15.28 19.98
C ARG A 334 -18.64 14.01 19.16
N PHE A 335 -19.17 12.88 19.62
CA PHE A 335 -18.85 11.55 19.08
C PHE A 335 -20.03 10.85 18.41
N SER A 336 -21.15 11.56 18.22
CA SER A 336 -22.26 11.04 17.42
C SER A 336 -22.17 11.49 15.97
N GLN A 337 -22.55 10.58 15.08
CA GLN A 337 -22.75 10.88 13.66
C GLN A 337 -23.88 10.03 13.08
N THR A 338 -24.44 10.46 11.96
CA THR A 338 -25.33 9.64 11.16
C THR A 338 -24.54 9.01 10.03
N VAL A 339 -24.65 7.68 9.89
CA VAL A 339 -23.98 6.91 8.84
C VAL A 339 -25.00 6.27 7.92
N GLN A 340 -24.71 6.28 6.63
CA GLN A 340 -25.47 5.54 5.62
C GLN A 340 -24.61 4.38 5.13
N VAL A 341 -25.09 3.16 5.29
CA VAL A 341 -24.41 1.94 4.86
C VAL A 341 -25.12 1.40 3.62
N THR A 342 -24.34 0.97 2.63
CA THR A 342 -24.84 0.31 1.41
C THR A 342 -24.06 -0.99 1.18
N LEU A 343 -24.79 -2.10 1.10
CA LEU A 343 -24.20 -3.42 0.87
C LEU A 343 -23.90 -3.60 -0.62
N ARG A 344 -22.71 -4.13 -0.94
CA ARG A 344 -22.23 -4.31 -2.31
C ARG A 344 -22.08 -5.78 -2.68
N ALA A 345 -21.22 -6.50 -1.97
CA ALA A 345 -20.93 -7.90 -2.26
C ALA A 345 -20.96 -8.74 -0.97
N VAL A 346 -21.87 -8.42 -0.05
CA VAL A 346 -22.02 -9.13 1.22
C VAL A 346 -23.49 -9.45 1.48
N ARG A 347 -23.73 -10.60 2.12
CA ARG A 347 -25.03 -10.95 2.70
C ARG A 347 -24.88 -11.15 4.21
N THR A 348 -25.72 -10.50 5.00
CA THR A 348 -25.64 -10.51 6.47
C THR A 348 -27.02 -10.27 7.10
N THR A 349 -27.26 -10.85 8.27
CA THR A 349 -28.40 -10.49 9.13
C THR A 349 -28.01 -9.40 10.14
N ASP A 350 -26.72 -9.22 10.42
CA ASP A 350 -26.24 -8.21 11.35
C ASP A 350 -26.24 -6.83 10.68
N VAL A 351 -26.79 -5.83 11.38
CA VAL A 351 -26.74 -4.43 10.96
C VAL A 351 -25.37 -3.87 11.30
N ILE A 352 -24.64 -3.45 10.27
CA ILE A 352 -23.30 -2.90 10.40
C ILE A 352 -23.42 -1.41 10.74
N ALA A 353 -22.82 -1.01 11.86
CA ALA A 353 -22.86 0.35 12.38
C ALA A 353 -21.50 0.73 13.01
N ALA A 354 -21.42 1.71 13.90
CA ALA A 354 -20.21 2.02 14.66
C ALA A 354 -20.54 2.21 16.14
N GLY A 355 -19.63 1.83 17.03
CA GLY A 355 -19.80 2.00 18.49
C GLY A 355 -21.16 1.50 18.98
N PHE A 356 -21.94 2.40 19.59
CA PHE A 356 -23.34 2.18 19.97
C PHE A 356 -24.28 2.73 18.89
N ALA A 357 -25.15 1.88 18.33
CA ALA A 357 -26.08 2.27 17.28
C ALA A 357 -27.51 2.44 17.79
N SER A 358 -28.17 3.53 17.37
CA SER A 358 -29.62 3.68 17.49
C SER A 358 -30.35 2.67 16.60
N SER A 359 -31.67 2.55 16.76
CA SER A 359 -32.50 1.77 15.83
C SER A 359 -32.25 2.25 14.39
N PRO A 360 -31.83 1.36 13.47
CA PRO A 360 -31.56 1.72 12.09
C PRO A 360 -32.86 2.00 11.33
N GLN A 361 -32.80 2.97 10.43
CA GLN A 361 -33.90 3.39 9.58
C GLN A 361 -33.74 2.84 8.17
N HIS A 362 -34.86 2.62 7.47
CA HIS A 362 -34.90 2.11 6.09
C HIS A 362 -34.35 0.67 5.94
N VAL A 363 -34.45 -0.14 7.00
CA VAL A 363 -34.19 -1.58 6.93
C VAL A 363 -35.52 -2.27 6.64
N GLY A 364 -35.60 -3.03 5.54
CA GLY A 364 -36.82 -3.56 4.92
C GLY A 364 -37.89 -4.11 5.89
N GLU A 365 -37.85 -5.42 6.19
CA GLU A 365 -38.84 -6.10 7.04
C GLU A 365 -38.65 -5.86 8.56
N GLY A 366 -38.07 -4.72 8.92
CA GLY A 366 -37.83 -4.33 10.31
C GLY A 366 -36.54 -4.87 10.92
N VAL A 367 -36.31 -4.47 12.18
CA VAL A 367 -35.09 -4.77 12.95
C VAL A 367 -35.43 -5.12 14.38
N SER A 368 -34.62 -6.01 14.94
CA SER A 368 -34.65 -6.41 16.34
C SER A 368 -33.34 -6.00 17.02
N PRO A 369 -33.35 -5.69 18.32
CA PRO A 369 -32.12 -5.54 19.08
C PRO A 369 -31.26 -6.80 18.96
N GLY A 370 -29.94 -6.61 18.83
CA GLY A 370 -28.97 -7.70 18.86
C GLY A 370 -28.74 -8.22 20.28
N ALA A 371 -27.79 -9.14 20.42
CA ALA A 371 -27.45 -9.74 21.71
C ALA A 371 -26.85 -8.72 22.71
N SER A 372 -26.25 -7.64 22.20
CA SER A 372 -25.61 -6.60 22.99
C SER A 372 -26.29 -5.25 22.78
N ALA A 373 -26.22 -4.40 23.80
CA ALA A 373 -26.74 -3.03 23.69
C ALA A 373 -26.06 -2.26 22.55
N GLY A 374 -26.88 -1.70 21.65
CA GLY A 374 -26.42 -0.93 20.50
C GLY A 374 -26.04 -1.75 19.26
N THR A 375 -26.28 -3.06 19.24
CA THR A 375 -26.26 -3.89 18.02
C THR A 375 -27.69 -4.22 17.57
N TRP A 376 -27.86 -4.51 16.28
CA TRP A 376 -29.18 -4.75 15.69
C TRP A 376 -29.10 -5.89 14.66
N THR A 377 -30.16 -6.67 14.58
CA THR A 377 -30.33 -7.74 13.59
C THR A 377 -31.53 -7.41 12.70
N ALA A 378 -31.37 -7.59 11.39
CA ALA A 378 -32.45 -7.45 10.43
C ALA A 378 -33.35 -8.69 10.45
N GLY A 379 -34.66 -8.49 10.32
CA GLY A 379 -35.62 -9.60 10.27
C GLY A 379 -35.40 -10.53 9.07
N THR A 380 -34.86 -9.99 7.98
CA THR A 380 -34.43 -10.74 6.80
C THR A 380 -32.96 -10.46 6.45
N PRO A 381 -32.24 -11.42 5.84
CA PRO A 381 -30.86 -11.20 5.44
C PRO A 381 -30.73 -10.05 4.45
N LEU A 382 -29.94 -9.04 4.81
CA LEU A 382 -29.56 -7.93 3.94
C LEU A 382 -28.54 -8.39 2.91
N GLY A 383 -28.64 -7.88 1.68
CA GLY A 383 -27.78 -8.27 0.57
C GLY A 383 -27.37 -7.09 -0.33
N PRO A 384 -26.70 -7.39 -1.46
CA PRO A 384 -26.27 -6.40 -2.44
C PRO A 384 -27.40 -5.44 -2.88
N GLY A 385 -27.16 -4.14 -2.73
CA GLY A 385 -28.11 -3.09 -3.09
C GLY A 385 -28.91 -2.54 -1.90
N ASP A 386 -29.01 -3.29 -0.81
CA ASP A 386 -29.68 -2.79 0.40
C ASP A 386 -28.89 -1.64 1.02
N SER A 387 -29.62 -0.65 1.52
CA SER A 387 -29.02 0.50 2.19
C SER A 387 -29.91 0.98 3.33
N TYR A 388 -29.29 1.33 4.44
CA TYR A 388 -29.96 1.85 5.63
C TYR A 388 -29.16 3.00 6.24
N THR A 389 -29.82 3.76 7.09
CA THR A 389 -29.22 4.89 7.82
C THR A 389 -29.33 4.64 9.31
N VAL A 390 -28.26 4.91 10.04
CA VAL A 390 -28.22 4.70 11.50
C VAL A 390 -27.45 5.81 12.18
N SER A 391 -27.95 6.27 13.33
CA SER A 391 -27.21 7.21 14.18
C SER A 391 -26.35 6.41 15.13
N VAL A 392 -25.08 6.76 15.21
CA VAL A 392 -24.06 6.01 15.93
C VAL A 392 -23.33 6.94 16.90
N TYR A 393 -22.99 6.41 18.06
CA TYR A 393 -22.12 7.04 19.05
C TYR A 393 -20.88 6.18 19.23
N SER A 394 -19.71 6.73 18.91
CA SER A 394 -18.43 6.01 18.98
C SER A 394 -17.34 6.93 19.54
N PRO A 395 -17.01 6.81 20.84
CA PRO A 395 -16.13 7.76 21.50
C PRO A 395 -14.66 7.53 21.14
N HIS A 396 -13.98 8.62 20.79
CA HIS A 396 -12.53 8.65 20.52
C HIS A 396 -11.81 9.70 21.39
N PRO A 397 -11.89 9.61 22.73
CA PRO A 397 -11.20 10.52 23.63
C PRO A 397 -9.68 10.39 23.51
N THR A 398 -8.99 11.48 23.84
CA THR A 398 -7.54 11.55 23.90
C THR A 398 -7.00 10.70 25.06
N GLY A 399 -5.73 10.30 24.97
CA GLY A 399 -5.08 9.58 26.06
C GLY A 399 -5.02 10.37 27.38
N ALA A 400 -5.02 11.71 27.31
CA ALA A 400 -5.07 12.57 28.50
C ALA A 400 -6.45 12.53 29.17
N GLU A 401 -7.53 12.59 28.38
CA GLU A 401 -8.92 12.44 28.84
C GLU A 401 -9.14 11.06 29.47
N LEU A 402 -8.66 9.99 28.84
CA LEU A 402 -8.77 8.61 29.36
C LEU A 402 -7.93 8.36 30.62
N ALA A 403 -6.83 9.10 30.82
CA ALA A 403 -6.01 8.97 32.01
C ALA A 403 -6.72 9.48 33.28
N VAL A 404 -7.71 10.36 33.15
CA VAL A 404 -8.45 10.95 34.27
C VAL A 404 -9.90 10.46 34.38
N ALA A 405 -10.33 9.54 33.51
CA ALA A 405 -11.70 9.01 33.48
C ALA A 405 -12.08 8.16 34.70
N GLY A 406 -11.11 7.75 35.53
CA GLY A 406 -11.35 6.96 36.74
C GLY A 406 -11.61 5.47 36.49
N ALA A 407 -11.98 4.77 37.55
CA ALA A 407 -12.31 3.33 37.57
C ALA A 407 -13.66 3.04 38.27
N ASP A 408 -14.49 4.08 38.45
CA ASP A 408 -15.81 3.97 39.09
C ASP A 408 -16.82 3.42 38.09
N TYR A 409 -16.83 2.10 37.96
CA TYR A 409 -17.70 1.41 37.02
C TYR A 409 -19.13 1.28 37.57
N PRO A 410 -20.17 1.44 36.74
CA PRO A 410 -21.55 1.20 37.16
C PRO A 410 -21.74 -0.31 37.41
N SER A 411 -21.69 -0.72 38.68
CA SER A 411 -21.40 -2.10 39.09
C SER A 411 -22.34 -3.16 38.56
N THR A 412 -23.61 -2.86 38.27
CA THR A 412 -24.55 -3.84 37.68
C THR A 412 -24.57 -3.83 36.16
N ALA A 413 -24.13 -2.75 35.51
CA ALA A 413 -24.25 -2.58 34.07
C ALA A 413 -23.06 -3.14 33.28
N VAL A 414 -21.94 -3.39 33.95
CA VAL A 414 -20.71 -3.91 33.33
C VAL A 414 -20.12 -5.09 34.12
N ALA A 415 -20.91 -5.71 35.02
CA ALA A 415 -20.48 -6.87 35.80
C ALA A 415 -20.08 -8.04 34.91
N ASP A 416 -20.94 -8.40 33.94
CA ASP A 416 -20.71 -9.47 32.96
C ASP A 416 -19.44 -9.24 32.11
N GLU A 417 -18.99 -7.98 32.04
CA GLU A 417 -17.79 -7.56 31.32
C GLU A 417 -16.52 -7.67 32.18
N LEU A 418 -16.66 -8.12 33.43
CA LEU A 418 -15.63 -8.49 34.38
C LEU A 418 -15.68 -9.98 34.75
N THR A 419 -16.51 -10.78 34.07
CA THR A 419 -16.58 -12.23 34.29
C THR A 419 -15.87 -13.03 33.20
N ILE A 420 -15.45 -14.25 33.56
CA ILE A 420 -15.02 -15.28 32.62
C ILE A 420 -15.54 -16.66 33.08
N ASP A 421 -15.89 -17.51 32.13
CA ASP A 421 -16.06 -18.93 32.42
C ASP A 421 -14.68 -19.60 32.49
N VAL A 422 -14.44 -20.40 33.53
CA VAL A 422 -13.18 -21.11 33.75
C VAL A 422 -13.38 -22.61 33.53
N PRO A 423 -12.61 -23.24 32.61
CA PRO A 423 -12.71 -24.68 32.40
C PRO A 423 -11.98 -25.39 33.55
N THR A 424 -12.73 -26.18 34.32
CA THR A 424 -12.20 -27.04 35.40
C THR A 424 -12.23 -28.51 34.98
N GLY A 425 -11.20 -29.29 35.31
CA GLY A 425 -11.05 -30.70 34.87
C GLY A 425 -12.04 -31.71 35.48
N GLY A 426 -13.00 -31.27 36.29
CA GLY A 426 -14.06 -32.11 36.85
C GLY A 426 -15.31 -32.16 35.96
N LEU A 427 -16.02 -33.29 35.97
CA LEU A 427 -17.33 -33.45 35.31
C LEU A 427 -18.37 -32.52 35.98
N THR A 428 -18.42 -31.24 35.59
CA THR A 428 -19.57 -30.39 35.87
C THR A 428 -20.70 -30.78 34.91
N ILE A 429 -21.72 -31.44 35.43
CA ILE A 429 -23.00 -31.59 34.72
C ILE A 429 -23.66 -30.20 34.73
N GLY A 430 -23.51 -29.43 33.64
CA GLY A 430 -24.08 -28.07 33.54
C GLY A 430 -23.14 -27.04 32.91
N SER A 431 -23.39 -25.77 33.19
CA SER A 431 -22.57 -24.61 32.78
C SER A 431 -21.18 -24.65 33.42
N LEU A 432 -20.17 -24.08 32.75
CA LEU A 432 -18.84 -23.89 33.33
C LEU A 432 -18.92 -22.95 34.55
N PRO A 433 -18.02 -23.11 35.54
CA PRO A 433 -17.91 -22.13 36.62
C PRO A 433 -17.57 -20.74 36.08
N GLU A 434 -18.26 -19.71 36.57
CA GLU A 434 -18.07 -18.31 36.22
C GLU A 434 -17.41 -17.56 37.38
N VAL A 435 -16.31 -16.87 37.09
CA VAL A 435 -15.58 -16.06 38.06
C VAL A 435 -15.64 -14.58 37.69
N GLU A 436 -15.88 -13.73 38.69
CA GLU A 436 -15.94 -12.26 38.55
C GLU A 436 -14.70 -11.62 39.17
N PHE A 437 -14.08 -10.71 38.42
CA PHE A 437 -12.93 -9.96 38.89
C PHE A 437 -13.33 -8.64 39.56
N PRO A 438 -12.66 -8.26 40.65
CA PRO A 438 -12.89 -6.97 41.29
C PRO A 438 -12.52 -5.83 40.33
N PRO A 439 -13.24 -4.68 40.36
CA PRO A 439 -12.87 -3.48 39.61
C PRO A 439 -11.40 -3.08 39.78
N PHE A 440 -10.84 -2.45 38.75
CA PHE A 440 -9.43 -2.05 38.71
C PHE A 440 -9.01 -1.30 39.98
N HIS A 441 -7.96 -1.79 40.65
CA HIS A 441 -7.43 -1.26 41.92
C HIS A 441 -8.41 -1.25 43.11
N SER A 442 -9.54 -1.95 43.02
CA SER A 442 -10.36 -2.24 44.19
C SER A 442 -9.79 -3.42 44.99
N SER A 443 -10.03 -3.45 46.31
CA SER A 443 -9.51 -4.46 47.23
C SER A 443 -10.41 -5.70 47.38
N GLY A 444 -11.37 -5.90 46.47
CA GLY A 444 -12.31 -7.03 46.52
C GLY A 444 -11.65 -8.37 46.15
N PRO A 445 -12.16 -9.51 46.64
CA PRO A 445 -11.72 -10.83 46.19
C PRO A 445 -12.29 -11.17 44.80
N ILE A 446 -11.73 -12.18 44.14
CA ILE A 446 -12.36 -12.81 42.97
C ILE A 446 -13.55 -13.62 43.46
N SER A 447 -14.74 -13.31 42.95
CA SER A 447 -16.00 -13.96 43.33
C SER A 447 -16.28 -15.17 42.44
N ASN A 448 -16.83 -16.23 43.02
CA ASN A 448 -17.42 -17.35 42.30
C ASN A 448 -18.91 -17.03 42.10
N VAL A 449 -19.31 -16.68 40.88
CA VAL A 449 -20.68 -16.25 40.54
C VAL A 449 -21.56 -17.46 40.29
N ILE A 450 -21.06 -18.39 39.49
CA ILE A 450 -21.70 -19.67 39.16
C ILE A 450 -20.64 -20.75 39.38
N GLY A 451 -20.89 -21.74 40.23
CA GLY A 451 -19.91 -22.80 40.47
C GLY A 451 -20.17 -23.60 41.74
N PRO A 452 -19.25 -24.50 42.10
CA PRO A 452 -19.36 -25.29 43.32
C PRO A 452 -19.44 -24.39 44.56
N TYR A 453 -20.35 -24.73 45.47
CA TYR A 453 -20.43 -24.10 46.79
C TYR A 453 -19.10 -24.30 47.55
N ASP A 454 -18.70 -23.32 48.36
CA ASP A 454 -17.47 -23.28 49.17
C ASP A 454 -16.13 -23.26 48.43
N VAL A 455 -16.12 -23.09 47.09
CA VAL A 455 -14.88 -22.87 46.33
C VAL A 455 -14.73 -21.39 45.99
N SER A 456 -13.59 -20.79 46.34
CA SER A 456 -13.29 -19.39 46.01
C SER A 456 -13.05 -19.21 44.51
N GLY A 457 -13.40 -18.05 43.95
CA GLY A 457 -13.15 -17.75 42.53
C GLY A 457 -11.66 -17.78 42.17
N LEU A 458 -10.79 -17.39 43.12
CA LEU A 458 -9.34 -17.51 42.95
C LEU A 458 -8.89 -18.98 42.82
N GLN A 459 -9.46 -19.89 43.61
CA GLN A 459 -9.13 -21.31 43.52
C GLN A 459 -9.59 -21.90 42.18
N LEU A 460 -10.82 -21.61 41.74
CA LEU A 460 -11.32 -22.03 40.42
C LEU A 460 -10.40 -21.55 39.28
N LEU A 461 -9.92 -20.31 39.36
CA LEU A 461 -8.97 -19.76 38.40
C LEU A 461 -7.59 -20.45 38.48
N GLN A 462 -7.12 -20.77 39.68
CA GLN A 462 -5.85 -21.47 39.90
C GLN A 462 -5.86 -22.91 39.37
N ASP A 463 -7.00 -23.58 39.46
CA ASP A 463 -7.22 -24.94 38.96
C ASP A 463 -7.52 -24.99 37.45
N SER A 464 -7.63 -23.82 36.81
CA SER A 464 -7.85 -23.66 35.37
C SER A 464 -6.54 -23.56 34.58
N PRO A 465 -6.59 -23.46 33.23
CA PRO A 465 -5.44 -23.14 32.39
C PRO A 465 -4.96 -21.68 32.47
N TYR A 466 -5.72 -20.78 33.11
CA TYR A 466 -5.47 -19.34 33.10
C TYR A 466 -4.67 -18.70 34.28
N PRO A 467 -4.04 -19.43 35.23
CA PRO A 467 -3.26 -18.81 36.31
C PRO A 467 -2.14 -17.89 35.80
N ARG A 468 -1.46 -18.28 34.71
CA ARG A 468 -0.38 -17.48 34.11
C ARG A 468 -0.89 -16.18 33.50
N ALA A 469 -2.06 -16.23 32.85
CA ALA A 469 -2.72 -15.05 32.28
C ALA A 469 -3.12 -14.08 33.40
N TYR A 470 -3.71 -14.60 34.48
CA TYR A 470 -4.07 -13.80 35.64
C TYR A 470 -2.85 -13.14 36.31
N GLN A 471 -1.78 -13.90 36.55
CA GLN A 471 -0.52 -13.36 37.09
C GLN A 471 0.09 -12.28 36.18
N LEU A 472 -0.03 -12.42 34.85
CA LEU A 472 0.40 -11.39 33.92
C LEU A 472 -0.47 -10.13 34.04
N ALA A 473 -1.79 -10.28 34.05
CA ALA A 473 -2.73 -9.17 34.19
C ALA A 473 -2.47 -8.39 35.49
N GLN A 474 -2.37 -9.07 36.61
CA GLN A 474 -2.12 -8.46 37.92
C GLN A 474 -0.77 -7.74 38.00
N ARG A 475 0.30 -8.31 37.42
CA ARG A 475 1.61 -7.63 37.35
C ARG A 475 1.56 -6.34 36.53
N LEU A 476 0.85 -6.37 35.40
CA LEU A 476 0.70 -5.20 34.54
C LEU A 476 -0.22 -4.14 35.17
N ALA A 477 -1.29 -4.57 35.84
CA ALA A 477 -2.24 -3.70 36.55
C ALA A 477 -1.59 -3.00 37.76
N ALA A 478 -0.79 -3.72 38.55
CA ALA A 478 -0.07 -3.16 39.70
C ALA A 478 0.94 -2.07 39.31
N ALA A 479 1.52 -2.16 38.10
CA ALA A 479 2.46 -1.17 37.57
C ALA A 479 1.77 0.02 36.87
N ALA A 480 0.45 -0.03 36.68
CA ALA A 480 -0.31 0.96 35.94
C ALA A 480 -1.14 1.84 36.90
N PRO A 481 -0.97 3.17 36.88
CA PRO A 481 -1.70 4.06 37.79
C PRO A 481 -3.17 4.27 37.37
N THR A 482 -3.56 3.91 36.15
CA THR A 482 -4.90 4.16 35.59
C THR A 482 -5.32 3.01 34.67
N PRO A 483 -6.64 2.77 34.47
CA PRO A 483 -7.13 1.79 33.50
C PRO A 483 -6.59 2.01 32.09
N TYR A 484 -6.44 3.26 31.66
CA TYR A 484 -5.83 3.60 30.39
C TYR A 484 -4.35 3.18 30.33
N ALA A 485 -3.56 3.49 31.36
CA ALA A 485 -2.16 3.08 31.43
C ALA A 485 -2.01 1.55 31.40
N PHE A 486 -2.96 0.83 32.02
CA PHE A 486 -3.02 -0.63 32.01
C PHE A 486 -3.32 -1.17 30.60
N ALA A 487 -4.36 -0.68 29.93
CA ALA A 487 -4.68 -1.05 28.55
C ALA A 487 -3.48 -0.81 27.60
N ARG A 488 -2.83 0.36 27.72
CA ARG A 488 -1.61 0.69 26.96
C ARG A 488 -0.43 -0.23 27.29
N SER A 489 -0.34 -0.73 28.53
CA SER A 489 0.69 -1.70 28.93
C SER A 489 0.50 -3.06 28.26
N ILE A 490 -0.75 -3.51 28.12
CA ILE A 490 -1.10 -4.76 27.42
C ILE A 490 -0.79 -4.64 25.92
N GLU A 491 -1.18 -3.55 25.26
CA GLU A 491 -0.79 -3.34 23.85
C GLU A 491 0.73 -3.36 23.64
N ARG A 492 1.49 -2.77 24.59
CA ARG A 492 2.95 -2.84 24.55
C ARG A 492 3.44 -4.27 24.74
N TYR A 493 2.84 -5.02 25.67
CA TYR A 493 3.16 -6.43 25.91
C TYR A 493 2.95 -7.27 24.65
N LEU A 494 1.82 -7.11 23.96
CA LEU A 494 1.47 -7.81 22.72
C LEU A 494 2.22 -7.30 21.48
N SER A 495 3.18 -6.39 21.62
CA SER A 495 3.88 -5.82 20.46
C SER A 495 4.93 -6.77 19.85
N PRO A 496 5.31 -6.58 18.57
CA PRO A 496 6.39 -7.34 17.94
C PRO A 496 7.75 -7.27 18.65
N ARG A 497 7.97 -6.24 19.49
CA ARG A 497 9.19 -6.14 20.30
C ARG A 497 9.29 -7.22 21.37
N ASN A 498 8.17 -7.83 21.76
CA ASN A 498 8.10 -8.93 22.73
C ASN A 498 7.93 -10.31 22.05
N GLY A 499 8.16 -10.38 20.74
CA GLY A 499 8.12 -11.63 19.98
C GLY A 499 6.74 -12.02 19.45
N PHE A 500 5.73 -11.16 19.57
CA PHE A 500 4.42 -11.38 18.97
C PHE A 500 4.46 -11.09 17.46
N ALA A 501 3.93 -12.00 16.64
CA ALA A 501 3.88 -11.83 15.20
C ALA A 501 2.47 -12.01 14.65
N TYR A 502 2.16 -11.26 13.60
CA TYR A 502 0.92 -11.43 12.86
C TYR A 502 1.04 -12.67 11.94
N ASP A 503 0.13 -13.63 12.11
CA ASP A 503 0.08 -14.89 11.38
C ASP A 503 -1.38 -15.35 11.26
N GLN A 504 -1.87 -15.53 10.02
CA GLN A 504 -3.25 -15.94 9.73
C GLN A 504 -3.45 -17.45 9.72
N SER A 505 -2.37 -18.23 9.90
CA SER A 505 -2.44 -19.68 10.09
C SER A 505 -1.80 -20.07 11.43
N PRO A 506 -2.32 -19.56 12.56
CA PRO A 506 -1.76 -19.87 13.86
C PRO A 506 -1.99 -21.36 14.20
N PRO A 507 -1.09 -21.97 14.99
CA PRO A 507 -1.25 -23.35 15.42
C PRO A 507 -2.50 -23.49 16.29
N ALA A 508 -3.27 -24.56 16.06
CA ALA A 508 -4.40 -24.91 16.91
C ALA A 508 -3.91 -25.30 18.33
N ALA A 509 -4.71 -24.96 19.34
CA ALA A 509 -4.47 -25.32 20.73
C ALA A 509 -5.81 -25.45 21.47
N THR A 510 -5.88 -26.31 22.50
CA THR A 510 -7.07 -26.48 23.33
C THR A 510 -7.48 -25.19 24.04
N TYR A 511 -6.50 -24.40 24.47
CA TYR A 511 -6.68 -23.07 25.06
C TYR A 511 -5.93 -22.04 24.22
N PRO A 512 -6.55 -21.52 23.14
CA PRO A 512 -5.87 -20.72 22.13
C PRO A 512 -5.23 -19.44 22.68
N LEU A 513 -5.92 -18.73 23.58
CA LEU A 513 -5.42 -17.47 24.15
C LEU A 513 -4.26 -17.69 25.13
N GLU A 514 -4.29 -18.77 25.90
CA GLU A 514 -3.19 -19.20 26.77
C GLU A 514 -1.93 -19.48 25.92
N SER A 515 -2.11 -20.34 24.91
CA SER A 515 -1.04 -20.71 23.98
C SER A 515 -0.49 -19.48 23.26
N PHE A 516 -1.36 -18.58 22.79
CA PHE A 516 -0.95 -17.33 22.15
C PHE A 516 -0.09 -16.45 23.07
N LEU A 517 -0.49 -16.26 24.32
CA LEU A 517 0.21 -15.40 25.28
C LEU A 517 1.61 -15.93 25.68
N PHE A 518 1.75 -17.25 25.82
CA PHE A 518 2.93 -17.83 26.48
C PHE A 518 3.74 -18.79 25.61
N SER A 519 3.16 -19.36 24.55
CA SER A 519 3.79 -20.40 23.73
C SER A 519 3.94 -19.98 22.26
N ALA A 520 2.83 -19.86 21.52
CA ALA A 520 2.83 -19.63 20.08
C ALA A 520 3.27 -18.20 19.72
N ARG A 521 2.77 -17.17 20.42
CA ARG A 521 2.99 -15.73 20.13
C ARG A 521 2.77 -15.34 18.66
N ARG A 522 1.98 -16.12 17.93
CA ARG A 522 1.62 -15.91 16.53
C ARG A 522 0.11 -16.02 16.40
N GLY A 523 -0.51 -15.03 15.77
CA GLY A 523 -1.96 -14.96 15.59
C GLY A 523 -2.36 -13.75 14.76
N TYR A 524 -3.65 -13.58 14.53
CA TYR A 524 -4.22 -12.43 13.84
C TYR A 524 -5.19 -11.70 14.78
N CYS A 525 -5.99 -10.77 14.25
CA CYS A 525 -6.81 -9.85 15.04
C CYS A 525 -7.63 -10.53 16.12
N GLN A 526 -8.14 -11.75 15.86
CA GLN A 526 -8.85 -12.57 16.84
C GLN A 526 -8.03 -12.85 18.11
N GLN A 527 -6.84 -13.45 17.98
CA GLN A 527 -5.97 -13.78 19.13
C GLN A 527 -5.51 -12.52 19.87
N PHE A 528 -5.18 -11.45 19.13
CA PHE A 528 -4.76 -10.19 19.75
C PHE A 528 -5.88 -9.52 20.54
N ALA A 529 -7.08 -9.40 19.95
CA ALA A 529 -8.24 -8.81 20.61
C ALA A 529 -8.67 -9.65 21.81
N GLY A 530 -8.86 -10.96 21.62
CA GLY A 530 -9.23 -11.88 22.70
C GLY A 530 -8.25 -11.87 23.86
N ALA A 531 -6.93 -11.95 23.59
CA ALA A 531 -5.93 -11.93 24.65
C ALA A 531 -5.90 -10.60 25.41
N MET A 532 -6.06 -9.47 24.73
CA MET A 532 -6.12 -8.17 25.40
C MET A 532 -7.40 -8.03 26.25
N THR A 533 -8.56 -8.43 25.73
CA THR A 533 -9.82 -8.42 26.47
C THR A 533 -9.74 -9.31 27.72
N LEU A 534 -9.21 -10.53 27.58
CA LEU A 534 -9.02 -11.45 28.71
C LEU A 534 -8.15 -10.85 29.82
N LEU A 535 -7.03 -10.22 29.45
CA LEU A 535 -6.13 -9.57 30.41
C LEU A 535 -6.75 -8.32 31.05
N LEU A 536 -7.57 -7.56 30.31
CA LEU A 536 -8.29 -6.41 30.85
C LEU A 536 -9.30 -6.84 31.92
N ARG A 537 -10.14 -7.84 31.63
CA ARG A 537 -11.10 -8.39 32.60
C ARG A 537 -10.41 -8.90 33.86
N MET A 538 -9.35 -9.70 33.70
CA MET A 538 -8.54 -10.22 34.81
C MET A 538 -7.85 -9.14 35.67
N GLY A 539 -7.67 -7.94 35.11
CA GLY A 539 -7.13 -6.78 35.82
C GLY A 539 -8.19 -5.83 36.36
N GLY A 540 -9.49 -6.13 36.16
CA GLY A 540 -10.60 -5.34 36.68
C GLY A 540 -11.08 -4.21 35.76
N VAL A 541 -10.73 -4.22 34.46
CA VAL A 541 -11.26 -3.24 33.49
C VAL A 541 -12.32 -3.91 32.62
N PRO A 542 -13.58 -3.44 32.63
CA PRO A 542 -14.64 -4.03 31.83
C PRO A 542 -14.32 -3.92 30.33
N ALA A 543 -14.32 -5.05 29.63
CA ALA A 543 -13.88 -5.12 28.25
C ALA A 543 -14.58 -6.23 27.48
N ARG A 544 -14.82 -6.00 26.19
CA ARG A 544 -15.40 -6.97 25.25
C ARG A 544 -14.64 -7.01 23.93
N VAL A 545 -14.85 -8.08 23.16
CA VAL A 545 -14.36 -8.15 21.78
C VAL A 545 -15.46 -7.66 20.85
N ALA A 546 -15.11 -6.80 19.89
CA ALA A 546 -16.00 -6.36 18.84
C ALA A 546 -15.47 -6.83 17.47
N THR A 547 -16.39 -7.18 16.58
CA THR A 547 -16.08 -7.70 15.24
C THR A 547 -16.88 -6.99 14.16
N GLY A 548 -16.27 -6.83 12.99
CA GLY A 548 -16.86 -6.13 11.87
C GLY A 548 -15.78 -5.77 10.86
N PHE A 549 -15.78 -4.52 10.39
CA PHE A 549 -14.78 -4.01 9.44
C PHE A 549 -14.03 -2.80 10.01
N THR A 550 -12.78 -2.61 9.59
CA THR A 550 -12.06 -1.34 9.77
C THR A 550 -12.61 -0.27 8.83
N SER A 551 -12.10 0.96 8.91
CA SER A 551 -12.66 2.12 8.20
C SER A 551 -12.68 2.00 6.68
N GLY A 552 -11.90 1.10 6.09
CA GLY A 552 -11.68 1.01 4.64
C GLY A 552 -10.94 2.23 4.09
N ASP A 553 -11.03 2.44 2.77
CA ASP A 553 -10.41 3.57 2.07
C ASP A 553 -11.45 4.65 1.72
N TYR A 554 -11.10 5.92 1.93
CA TYR A 554 -11.97 7.02 1.53
C TYR A 554 -11.88 7.31 0.02
N ASP A 555 -13.00 7.17 -0.70
CA ASP A 555 -13.14 7.56 -2.10
C ASP A 555 -13.55 9.04 -2.18
N SER A 556 -12.58 9.91 -2.48
CA SER A 556 -12.80 11.35 -2.60
C SER A 556 -13.72 11.75 -3.76
N SER A 557 -13.94 10.88 -4.75
CA SER A 557 -14.82 11.16 -5.89
C SER A 557 -16.29 10.91 -5.55
N LYS A 558 -16.55 9.90 -4.71
CA LYS A 558 -17.90 9.52 -4.26
C LYS A 558 -18.26 10.09 -2.87
N HIS A 559 -17.29 10.66 -2.16
CA HIS A 559 -17.44 11.15 -0.79
C HIS A 559 -17.95 10.07 0.19
N GLN A 560 -17.37 8.87 0.12
CA GLN A 560 -17.75 7.73 0.96
C GLN A 560 -16.53 6.84 1.24
N TYR A 561 -16.61 6.05 2.30
CA TYR A 561 -15.65 4.98 2.60
C TYR A 561 -16.02 3.73 1.82
N VAL A 562 -15.03 3.13 1.16
CA VAL A 562 -15.12 1.87 0.42
C VAL A 562 -14.43 0.80 1.26
N ILE A 563 -15.19 -0.21 1.67
CA ILE A 563 -14.74 -1.26 2.59
C ILE A 563 -14.59 -2.54 1.78
N SER A 564 -13.48 -3.24 1.98
CA SER A 564 -13.23 -4.56 1.41
C SER A 564 -13.37 -5.70 2.40
N ASP A 565 -13.46 -6.92 1.89
CA ASP A 565 -13.34 -8.14 2.69
C ASP A 565 -12.04 -8.21 3.49
N LEU A 566 -10.95 -7.61 3.00
CA LEU A 566 -9.68 -7.49 3.72
C LEU A 566 -9.76 -6.60 4.96
N ASP A 567 -10.79 -5.75 5.05
CA ASP A 567 -11.00 -4.88 6.19
C ASP A 567 -11.75 -5.58 7.33
N ALA A 568 -12.19 -6.83 7.15
CA ALA A 568 -12.79 -7.64 8.21
C ALA A 568 -11.80 -7.80 9.39
N HIS A 569 -12.27 -7.48 10.61
CA HIS A 569 -11.40 -7.28 11.75
C HIS A 569 -12.08 -7.50 13.09
N ALA A 570 -11.25 -7.81 14.09
CA ALA A 570 -11.65 -7.92 15.50
C ALA A 570 -10.82 -6.95 16.35
N TRP A 571 -11.46 -6.25 17.28
CA TRP A 571 -10.82 -5.28 18.17
C TRP A 571 -11.39 -5.36 19.58
N VAL A 572 -10.86 -4.55 20.49
CA VAL A 572 -11.28 -4.49 21.88
C VAL A 572 -12.09 -3.22 22.11
N GLU A 573 -13.21 -3.32 22.83
CA GLU A 573 -13.88 -2.17 23.43
C GLU A 573 -13.71 -2.28 24.96
N ALA A 574 -13.18 -1.24 25.60
CA ALA A 574 -13.04 -1.16 27.05
C ALA A 574 -13.89 0.00 27.58
N TYR A 575 -14.57 -0.22 28.71
CA TYR A 575 -15.48 0.78 29.27
C TYR A 575 -14.72 1.83 30.11
N PHE A 576 -14.98 3.10 29.83
CA PHE A 576 -14.46 4.24 30.59
C PHE A 576 -15.62 5.10 31.12
N PRO A 577 -15.69 5.36 32.44
CA PRO A 577 -16.73 6.22 33.01
C PRO A 577 -16.79 7.59 32.31
N GLY A 578 -18.01 8.09 32.09
CA GLY A 578 -18.27 9.35 31.38
C GLY A 578 -18.23 9.26 29.85
N TYR A 579 -17.45 8.32 29.27
CA TYR A 579 -17.29 8.16 27.81
C TYR A 579 -18.03 6.94 27.25
N GLY A 580 -18.12 5.85 28.01
CA GLY A 580 -18.68 4.58 27.54
C GLY A 580 -17.63 3.64 26.95
N TRP A 581 -18.01 2.87 25.92
CA TRP A 581 -17.16 1.89 25.25
C TRP A 581 -16.14 2.55 24.33
N VAL A 582 -14.86 2.48 24.70
CA VAL A 582 -13.74 3.07 23.95
C VAL A 582 -12.94 1.96 23.27
N ARG A 583 -12.64 2.16 21.98
CA ARG A 583 -11.94 1.18 21.15
C ARG A 583 -10.42 1.16 21.39
N PHE A 584 -9.87 -0.05 21.47
CA PHE A 584 -8.44 -0.36 21.45
C PHE A 584 -8.15 -1.42 20.39
N ASP A 585 -7.00 -1.32 19.71
CA ASP A 585 -6.59 -2.26 18.67
C ASP A 585 -5.17 -2.79 18.96
N PRO A 586 -5.05 -3.98 19.59
CA PRO A 586 -3.77 -4.60 19.89
C PRO A 586 -3.08 -5.19 18.65
N THR A 587 -3.75 -5.23 17.50
CA THR A 587 -3.22 -5.90 16.30
C THR A 587 -2.02 -5.13 15.73
N PRO A 588 -0.88 -5.78 15.45
CA PRO A 588 0.25 -5.12 14.81
C PRO A 588 -0.12 -4.55 13.43
N GLY A 589 0.38 -3.36 13.09
CA GLY A 589 0.09 -2.68 11.81
C GLY A 589 0.64 -3.36 10.54
N ALA A 590 1.07 -4.62 10.63
CA ALA A 590 1.36 -5.49 9.48
C ALA A 590 0.11 -6.25 8.99
N ALA A 591 -1.01 -6.17 9.72
CA ALA A 591 -2.29 -6.74 9.30
C ALA A 591 -2.79 -6.12 7.97
N PRO A 592 -3.43 -6.90 7.09
CA PRO A 592 -4.02 -6.39 5.84
C PRO A 592 -5.14 -5.38 6.10
N ALA A 593 -6.00 -5.67 7.08
CA ALA A 593 -7.02 -4.75 7.56
C ALA A 593 -6.31 -3.47 8.03
N LYS A 594 -6.73 -2.32 7.49
CA LYS A 594 -6.12 -1.02 7.80
C LYS A 594 -6.62 -0.51 9.15
N GLY A 595 -6.42 -1.33 10.17
CA GLY A 595 -6.70 -1.00 11.54
C GLY A 595 -5.51 -0.36 12.21
N GLY A 596 -5.56 0.97 12.37
CA GLY A 596 -4.80 1.64 13.42
C GLY A 596 -3.90 2.82 13.00
N ARG A 597 -4.02 3.90 13.78
CA ARG A 597 -3.15 5.09 13.91
C ARG A 597 -3.44 6.32 13.02
N THR A 598 -4.65 6.50 12.53
CA THR A 598 -5.12 7.89 12.34
C THR A 598 -5.30 8.51 13.72
N SER A 599 -4.24 9.18 14.21
CA SER A 599 -4.41 10.32 15.09
C SER A 599 -5.39 11.23 14.37
N LEU A 600 -6.67 11.20 14.78
CA LEU A 600 -7.73 12.03 14.25
C LEU A 600 -7.42 13.46 14.68
N LEU A 601 -6.63 14.16 13.87
CA LEU A 601 -6.60 15.62 13.90
C LEU A 601 -8.00 16.09 13.51
N PRO A 602 -8.61 17.03 14.23
CA PRO A 602 -9.80 17.70 13.76
C PRO A 602 -9.48 18.36 12.41
N VAL A 603 -10.34 18.14 11.42
CA VAL A 603 -10.42 19.01 10.26
C VAL A 603 -10.89 20.35 10.81
N GLU A 604 -9.97 21.30 10.91
CA GLU A 604 -10.28 22.68 11.25
C GLU A 604 -11.20 23.24 10.16
N GLY A 605 -12.45 23.53 10.56
CA GLY A 605 -13.48 24.04 9.69
C GLY A 605 -13.07 25.38 9.09
N GLN A 606 -12.97 25.45 7.77
CA GLN A 606 -13.05 26.72 7.05
C GLN A 606 -14.52 27.17 7.06
N GLY A 607 -14.82 28.19 7.87
CA GLY A 607 -16.13 28.83 7.92
C GLY A 607 -16.14 30.14 8.71
N ALA A 608 -15.91 31.24 7.99
CA ALA A 608 -16.41 32.62 8.20
C ALA A 608 -15.92 33.46 9.42
N ASN A 609 -15.08 34.49 9.15
CA ASN A 609 -15.52 35.92 9.15
C ASN A 609 -14.40 36.94 8.84
N GLY A 610 -14.76 37.94 8.02
CA GLY A 610 -14.12 39.27 7.88
C GLY A 610 -12.95 39.35 6.89
N LEU A 611 -12.80 40.35 6.01
CA LEU A 611 -13.50 41.61 5.79
C LEU A 611 -13.05 42.13 4.39
N LEU A 612 -13.96 42.84 3.72
CA LEU A 612 -13.77 43.55 2.46
C LEU A 612 -12.69 44.64 2.57
N THR A 613 -11.83 44.75 1.55
CA THR A 613 -11.34 46.04 1.05
C THR A 613 -11.07 45.95 -0.47
N PRO A 614 -11.77 46.72 -1.32
CA PRO A 614 -11.43 46.91 -2.71
C PRO A 614 -10.88 48.32 -2.97
N ARG A 615 -9.80 48.48 -3.75
CA ARG A 615 -9.57 49.65 -4.66
C ARG A 615 -8.26 49.57 -5.50
N PRO A 616 -8.05 50.43 -6.54
CA PRO A 616 -7.97 50.00 -7.94
C PRO A 616 -6.82 50.66 -8.76
N GLY A 617 -6.84 50.45 -10.09
CA GLY A 617 -6.11 51.25 -11.10
C GLY A 617 -4.79 50.60 -11.53
N ILE A 618 -4.46 50.43 -12.81
CA ILE A 618 -4.38 51.45 -13.86
C ILE A 618 -4.56 50.81 -15.26
N ARG A 619 -5.27 51.52 -16.13
CA ARG A 619 -5.38 51.33 -17.60
C ARG A 619 -4.09 51.74 -18.33
N SER A 620 -3.79 51.11 -19.48
CA SER A 620 -3.45 51.78 -20.76
C SER A 620 -3.25 50.69 -21.82
N GLU A 621 -4.19 50.50 -22.74
CA GLU A 621 -4.18 51.00 -24.14
C GLU A 621 -3.02 50.49 -25.02
N GLY A 622 -3.40 49.90 -26.15
CA GLY A 622 -2.49 49.33 -27.14
C GLY A 622 -2.01 50.32 -28.20
N ARG A 623 -1.05 49.87 -29.02
CA ARG A 623 -0.88 50.33 -30.40
C ARG A 623 -0.13 49.30 -31.25
N THR A 624 -0.52 49.31 -32.51
CA THR A 624 -0.30 48.39 -33.64
C THR A 624 1.00 48.70 -34.45
N PRO A 625 1.31 47.98 -35.54
CA PRO A 625 2.66 47.61 -36.00
C PRO A 625 3.24 48.53 -37.10
N THR A 626 4.53 48.39 -37.41
CA THR A 626 5.07 48.70 -38.75
C THR A 626 6.41 48.02 -39.04
N ALA A 627 6.63 47.76 -40.33
CA ALA A 627 7.66 46.94 -40.94
C ALA A 627 8.96 47.70 -41.33
N GLY A 628 10.01 46.93 -41.68
CA GLY A 628 11.18 47.40 -42.46
C GLY A 628 12.38 46.43 -42.41
N GLY A 629 12.73 45.76 -43.53
CA GLY A 629 14.00 45.02 -43.72
C GLY A 629 15.06 45.89 -44.44
N PRO A 630 16.12 45.36 -45.11
CA PRO A 630 16.72 43.99 -45.15
C PRO A 630 18.28 43.98 -45.01
N ALA A 631 18.93 42.79 -45.11
CA ALA A 631 20.24 42.48 -45.74
C ALA A 631 21.19 41.51 -44.98
N HIS A 632 21.20 40.26 -45.46
CA HIS A 632 22.32 39.42 -45.97
C HIS A 632 23.65 39.07 -45.22
N HIS A 633 23.98 37.76 -45.37
CA HIS A 633 25.27 37.01 -45.31
C HIS A 633 25.69 36.50 -43.91
N GLY A 634 26.08 35.24 -43.65
CA GLY A 634 26.34 34.02 -44.43
C GLY A 634 26.86 32.92 -43.47
N ALA A 635 27.21 31.74 -44.02
CA ALA A 635 27.76 30.51 -43.37
C ALA A 635 26.68 29.47 -42.96
N ALA A 636 26.41 28.43 -43.76
CA ALA A 636 27.22 27.25 -44.05
C ALA A 636 27.46 26.34 -42.83
N GLY A 637 26.73 25.21 -42.81
CA GLY A 637 27.15 23.92 -42.26
C GLY A 637 27.14 23.76 -40.73
N ASP A 638 26.13 23.10 -40.19
CA ASP A 638 26.31 21.84 -39.47
C ASP A 638 24.97 21.22 -39.08
N GLY A 639 24.87 19.90 -39.24
CA GLY A 639 23.62 19.14 -39.08
C GLY A 639 23.06 19.21 -37.66
N LEU A 640 21.73 19.12 -37.53
CA LEU A 640 21.08 18.97 -36.24
C LEU A 640 21.55 17.66 -35.56
N PRO A 641 22.06 17.72 -34.31
CA PRO A 641 22.81 16.63 -33.70
C PRO A 641 21.88 15.65 -32.97
N LEU A 642 22.39 14.43 -32.72
CA LEU A 642 21.90 13.49 -31.71
C LEU A 642 21.48 14.14 -30.36
N GLY A 643 21.96 15.34 -30.06
CA GLY A 643 21.71 16.10 -28.84
C GLY A 643 20.25 16.44 -28.55
N LEU A 644 19.36 16.54 -29.55
CA LEU A 644 17.96 16.93 -29.31
C LEU A 644 17.07 15.72 -28.95
N ILE A 645 17.34 14.56 -29.55
CA ILE A 645 16.76 13.26 -29.15
C ILE A 645 17.30 12.87 -27.77
N ALA A 646 18.61 13.04 -27.55
CA ALA A 646 19.21 12.90 -26.22
C ALA A 646 18.60 13.88 -25.21
N GLY A 647 18.24 15.09 -25.63
CA GLY A 647 17.56 16.09 -24.82
C GLY A 647 16.14 15.69 -24.39
N LEU A 648 15.33 15.13 -25.31
CA LEU A 648 13.99 14.61 -24.99
C LEU A 648 14.05 13.35 -24.11
N VAL A 649 15.00 12.46 -24.38
CA VAL A 649 15.25 11.28 -23.54
C VAL A 649 15.76 11.70 -22.15
N ALA A 650 16.67 12.67 -22.07
CA ALA A 650 17.18 13.21 -20.81
C ALA A 650 16.08 13.93 -20.04
N ALA A 651 15.26 14.75 -20.69
CA ALA A 651 14.11 15.40 -20.08
C ALA A 651 13.08 14.38 -19.58
N GLY A 652 12.80 13.32 -20.36
CA GLY A 652 11.96 12.20 -19.96
C GLY A 652 12.53 11.41 -18.78
N LEU A 653 13.83 11.10 -18.78
CA LEU A 653 14.52 10.41 -17.68
C LEU A 653 14.61 11.28 -16.41
N VAL A 654 14.81 12.59 -16.55
CA VAL A 654 14.78 13.56 -15.45
C VAL A 654 13.37 13.69 -14.89
N ALA A 655 12.34 13.71 -15.75
CA ALA A 655 10.93 13.72 -15.34
C ALA A 655 10.53 12.40 -14.66
N VAL A 656 11.01 11.25 -15.14
CA VAL A 656 10.85 9.93 -14.49
C VAL A 656 11.60 9.90 -13.16
N GLY A 657 12.80 10.49 -13.07
CA GLY A 657 13.55 10.66 -11.83
C GLY A 657 12.82 11.57 -10.82
N LEU A 658 12.24 12.67 -11.29
CA LEU A 658 11.37 13.55 -10.52
C LEU A 658 10.07 12.83 -10.10
N LEU A 659 9.49 12.00 -10.96
CA LEU A 659 8.33 11.17 -10.65
C LEU A 659 8.67 10.11 -9.59
N ILE A 660 9.82 9.44 -9.70
CA ILE A 660 10.36 8.54 -8.67
C ILE A 660 10.58 9.32 -7.37
N ALA A 661 11.08 10.55 -7.43
CA ALA A 661 11.24 11.42 -6.27
C ALA A 661 9.89 11.86 -5.68
N LEU A 662 8.86 12.11 -6.49
CA LEU A 662 7.50 12.50 -6.08
C LEU A 662 6.70 11.32 -5.52
N ILE A 663 6.87 10.12 -6.08
CA ILE A 663 6.33 8.86 -5.57
C ILE A 663 7.05 8.46 -4.27
N ARG A 664 8.37 8.70 -4.19
CA ARG A 664 9.15 8.53 -2.96
C ARG A 664 8.95 9.65 -1.93
N ARG A 665 8.37 10.80 -2.32
CA ARG A 665 7.80 11.82 -1.44
C ARG A 665 6.41 11.39 -0.90
N GLY A 666 6.23 10.08 -0.68
CA GLY A 666 5.13 9.57 0.13
C GLY A 666 5.49 9.76 1.60
N SER A 667 4.92 10.81 2.20
CA SER A 667 5.01 11.23 3.61
C SER A 667 6.43 11.39 4.17
N PRO A 668 6.69 12.38 5.03
CA PRO A 668 7.94 12.41 5.77
C PRO A 668 8.15 11.04 6.44
N PRO A 669 9.32 10.40 6.27
CA PRO A 669 9.56 9.09 6.87
C PRO A 669 9.40 9.21 8.39
N SER A 670 8.59 8.31 8.97
CA SER A 670 8.42 8.26 10.42
C SER A 670 9.79 8.14 11.10
N ALA A 671 9.91 8.68 12.31
CA ALA A 671 11.15 8.63 13.08
C ALA A 671 11.70 7.21 13.19
N ASP A 672 10.82 6.20 13.32
CA ASP A 672 11.19 4.78 13.33
C ASP A 672 11.89 4.32 12.04
N ARG A 673 11.41 4.77 10.87
CA ARG A 673 12.02 4.42 9.58
C ARG A 673 13.42 5.02 9.44
N LEU A 674 13.64 6.23 9.97
CA LEU A 674 14.95 6.88 9.97
C LEU A 674 15.92 6.24 10.97
N VAL A 675 15.42 5.75 12.11
CA VAL A 675 16.23 4.98 13.06
C VAL A 675 16.67 3.64 12.45
N LEU A 676 15.77 2.91 11.78
CA LEU A 676 16.10 1.67 11.06
C LEU A 676 17.06 1.90 9.88
N GLU A 677 17.01 3.07 9.27
CA GLU A 677 17.97 3.46 8.23
C GLU A 677 19.34 3.75 8.84
N LEU A 678 19.40 4.45 9.98
CA LEU A 678 20.63 4.72 10.70
C LEU A 678 21.31 3.42 11.18
N GLU A 679 20.54 2.50 11.75
CA GLU A 679 21.02 1.19 12.18
C GLU A 679 21.59 0.36 11.02
N ARG A 680 20.87 0.29 9.90
CA ARG A 680 21.38 -0.34 8.67
C ARG A 680 22.63 0.35 8.14
N ALA A 681 22.74 1.67 8.29
CA ALA A 681 23.92 2.40 7.85
C ALA A 681 25.15 2.03 8.67
N PHE A 682 25.01 1.92 10.00
CA PHE A 682 26.07 1.42 10.89
C PHE A 682 26.50 0.00 10.53
N HIS A 683 25.55 -0.90 10.28
CA HIS A 683 25.84 -2.28 9.87
C HIS A 683 26.59 -2.33 8.53
N ARG A 684 26.16 -1.56 7.53
CA ARG A 684 26.77 -1.53 6.18
C ARG A 684 28.16 -0.87 6.15
N CYS A 685 28.43 0.04 7.09
CA CYS A 685 29.74 0.65 7.26
C CYS A 685 30.70 -0.18 8.11
N GLY A 686 30.33 -1.40 8.52
CA GLY A 686 31.17 -2.28 9.35
C GLY A 686 31.34 -1.78 10.78
N ARG A 687 30.36 -1.01 11.28
CA ARG A 687 30.34 -0.44 12.63
C ARG A 687 29.04 -0.81 13.35
N PRO A 688 28.71 -2.10 13.52
CA PRO A 688 27.45 -2.52 14.10
C PRO A 688 27.25 -1.91 15.49
N LEU A 689 26.01 -1.59 15.83
CA LEU A 689 25.64 -1.11 17.15
C LEU A 689 25.52 -2.30 18.11
N SER A 690 25.93 -2.14 19.37
CA SER A 690 25.76 -3.17 20.40
C SER A 690 24.27 -3.43 20.68
N ARG A 691 23.93 -4.67 21.04
CA ARG A 691 22.56 -5.00 21.51
C ARG A 691 22.26 -4.12 22.74
N GLY A 692 21.22 -3.28 22.64
CA GLY A 692 20.86 -2.31 23.67
C GLY A 692 21.35 -0.87 23.46
N ALA A 693 22.02 -0.56 22.34
CA ALA A 693 22.46 0.80 22.04
C ALA A 693 21.27 1.79 21.96
N THR A 694 21.35 2.88 22.74
CA THR A 694 20.31 3.92 22.77
C THR A 694 20.66 5.11 21.87
N LEU A 695 19.66 5.87 21.41
CA LEU A 695 19.90 7.12 20.69
C LEU A 695 20.68 8.14 21.55
N ARG A 696 20.50 8.12 22.88
CA ARG A 696 21.29 8.95 23.80
C ARG A 696 22.76 8.54 23.84
N ALA A 697 23.05 7.24 23.79
CA ALA A 697 24.43 6.74 23.67
C ALA A 697 25.06 7.15 22.32
N LEU A 698 24.27 7.17 21.24
CA LEU A 698 24.72 7.66 19.93
C LEU A 698 24.97 9.18 19.91
N GLU A 699 24.17 9.99 20.62
CA GLU A 699 24.45 11.42 20.82
C GLU A 699 25.82 11.63 21.49
N HIS A 700 26.12 10.87 22.55
CA HIS A 700 27.44 10.93 23.19
C HIS A 700 28.59 10.47 22.27
N ARG A 701 28.34 9.44 21.45
CA ARG A 701 29.33 8.93 20.49
C ARG A 701 29.68 9.95 19.40
N PHE A 702 28.70 10.75 18.97
CA PHE A 702 28.90 11.78 17.94
C PHE A 702 29.28 13.15 18.51
N ARG A 703 29.72 13.25 19.77
CA ARG A 703 30.10 14.53 20.41
C ARG A 703 31.12 15.37 19.62
N SER A 704 31.91 14.74 18.75
CA SER A 704 32.85 15.38 17.83
C SER A 704 32.17 16.22 16.74
N SER A 705 30.89 16.01 16.47
CA SER A 705 30.14 16.66 15.40
C SER A 705 28.77 17.12 15.89
N ALA A 706 28.66 18.41 16.20
CA ALA A 706 27.42 19.03 16.65
C ALA A 706 26.24 18.76 15.70
N ALA A 707 26.48 18.71 14.38
CA ALA A 707 25.48 18.40 13.38
C ALA A 707 25.04 16.92 13.39
N ALA A 708 25.95 15.98 13.68
CA ALA A 708 25.60 14.57 13.85
C ALA A 708 24.82 14.34 15.16
N VAL A 709 25.15 15.08 16.23
CA VAL A 709 24.36 15.08 17.47
C VAL A 709 22.95 15.60 17.22
N ARG A 710 22.79 16.71 16.49
CA ARG A 710 21.46 17.22 16.10
C ARG A 710 20.65 16.19 15.31
N TYR A 711 21.29 15.43 14.42
CA TYR A 711 20.62 14.36 13.68
C TYR A 711 20.01 13.32 14.63
N VAL A 712 20.82 12.79 15.55
CA VAL A 712 20.39 11.73 16.47
C VAL A 712 19.39 12.28 17.50
N ARG A 713 19.57 13.51 17.96
CA ARG A 713 18.64 14.20 18.86
C ARG A 713 17.28 14.43 18.22
N ALA A 714 17.23 14.91 16.98
CA ALA A 714 15.98 15.07 16.24
C ALA A 714 15.25 13.73 16.08
N LEU A 715 15.97 12.64 15.80
CA LEU A 715 15.38 11.29 15.79
C LEU A 715 14.85 10.86 17.16
N ARG A 716 15.56 11.18 18.25
CA ARG A 716 15.13 10.85 19.61
C ARG A 716 13.88 11.63 20.00
N LEU A 717 13.85 12.94 19.74
CA LEU A 717 12.72 13.79 20.06
C LEU A 717 11.49 13.45 19.19
N ALA A 718 11.67 13.25 17.89
CA ALA A 718 10.59 12.83 17.01
C ALA A 718 10.02 11.44 17.36
N ARG A 719 10.83 10.57 17.98
CA ARG A 719 10.41 9.21 18.37
C ARG A 719 9.78 9.13 19.76
N PHE A 720 10.30 9.89 20.73
CA PHE A 720 9.94 9.74 22.14
C PHE A 720 9.26 10.97 22.74
N ALA A 721 9.40 12.15 22.13
CA ALA A 721 8.81 13.40 22.60
C ALA A 721 7.69 13.93 21.68
N GLY A 722 7.37 13.24 20.58
CA GLY A 722 6.28 13.61 19.67
C GLY A 722 6.52 14.89 18.86
N THR A 723 7.73 15.43 18.83
CA THR A 723 8.03 16.66 18.07
C THR A 723 8.08 16.39 16.56
N PRO A 724 7.45 17.21 15.72
CA PRO A 724 7.42 17.02 14.26
C PRO A 724 8.76 17.33 13.56
N GLU A 725 9.77 17.79 14.30
CA GLU A 725 11.03 18.27 13.74
C GLU A 725 11.94 17.10 13.32
N LEU A 726 12.15 16.96 12.01
CA LEU A 726 12.98 15.92 11.41
C LEU A 726 14.40 16.42 11.13
N PRO A 727 15.41 15.52 11.10
CA PRO A 727 16.79 15.92 10.84
C PRO A 727 16.99 16.60 9.48
N SER A 728 17.82 17.64 9.44
CA SER A 728 18.14 18.34 8.19
C SER A 728 19.09 17.56 7.28
N THR A 729 19.25 18.01 6.04
CA THR A 729 20.24 17.43 5.10
C THR A 729 21.67 17.68 5.53
N ALA A 730 21.92 18.80 6.21
CA ALA A 730 23.20 19.13 6.79
C ALA A 730 23.54 18.14 7.92
N ASP A 731 22.58 17.86 8.81
CA ASP A 731 22.74 16.90 9.90
C ASP A 731 22.99 15.49 9.36
N ARG A 732 22.24 15.09 8.32
CA ARG A 732 22.43 13.79 7.65
C ARG A 732 23.80 13.67 6.99
N ARG A 733 24.29 14.75 6.38
CA ARG A 733 25.63 14.81 5.77
C ARG A 733 26.72 14.63 6.83
N ALA A 734 26.52 15.21 8.01
CA ALA A 734 27.45 15.09 9.13
C ALA A 734 27.53 13.65 9.67
N VAL A 735 26.40 12.97 9.86
CA VAL A 735 26.39 11.55 10.27
C VAL A 735 27.09 10.66 9.25
N ARG A 736 26.91 10.92 7.95
CA ARG A 736 27.64 10.20 6.90
C ARG A 736 29.14 10.44 6.97
N GLY A 737 29.57 11.65 7.32
CA GLY A 737 30.98 11.97 7.57
C GLY A 737 31.56 11.13 8.71
N GLU A 738 30.83 11.03 9.83
CA GLU A 738 31.20 10.22 10.99
C GLU A 738 31.22 8.70 10.69
N LEU A 739 30.29 8.23 9.86
CA LEU A 739 30.28 6.84 9.39
C LEU A 739 31.46 6.52 8.47
N ALA A 740 31.94 7.50 7.70
CA ALA A 740 33.08 7.36 6.79
C ALA A 740 34.44 7.63 7.47
N ALA A 741 34.45 8.24 8.66
CA ALA A 741 35.66 8.68 9.34
C ALA A 741 36.61 7.49 9.58
N GLY A 742 37.86 7.58 9.09
CA GLY A 742 38.87 6.53 9.25
C GLY A 742 38.73 5.32 8.30
N LEU A 743 37.82 5.34 7.32
CA LEU A 743 37.60 4.22 6.38
C LEU A 743 38.10 4.48 4.93
N GLY A 744 38.81 5.59 4.69
CA GLY A 744 39.36 5.93 3.37
C GLY A 744 38.32 6.21 2.28
N ALA A 745 38.74 6.21 1.00
CA ALA A 745 37.88 6.52 -0.15
C ALA A 745 36.76 5.48 -0.36
N THR A 746 37.06 4.19 -0.15
CA THR A 746 36.09 3.09 -0.21
C THR A 746 35.07 3.18 0.93
N GLY A 747 35.49 3.62 2.12
CA GLY A 747 34.61 3.94 3.25
C GLY A 747 33.64 5.07 2.98
N ARG A 748 34.09 6.14 2.29
CA ARG A 748 33.21 7.25 1.87
C ARG A 748 32.14 6.78 0.89
N LEU A 749 32.49 5.91 -0.06
CA LEU A 749 31.52 5.30 -0.98
C LEU A 749 30.54 4.39 -0.24
N ARG A 750 31.02 3.55 0.68
CA ARG A 750 30.16 2.71 1.53
C ARG A 750 29.21 3.55 2.38
N ALA A 751 29.68 4.63 3.00
CA ALA A 751 28.83 5.54 3.78
C ALA A 751 27.82 6.30 2.91
N LEU A 752 28.18 6.64 1.67
CA LEU A 752 27.28 7.27 0.70
C LEU A 752 26.18 6.32 0.23
N TRP A 753 26.51 5.04 0.06
CA TRP A 753 25.54 3.98 -0.26
C TRP A 753 24.68 3.60 0.95
N ALA A 754 25.27 3.58 2.14
CA ALA A 754 24.63 3.21 3.40
C ALA A 754 23.64 4.28 3.89
N LEU A 755 24.00 5.57 3.78
CA LEU A 755 23.15 6.71 4.14
C LEU A 755 23.09 7.73 2.98
N PRO A 756 22.25 7.50 1.96
CA PRO A 756 22.24 8.32 0.75
C PRO A 756 21.75 9.75 1.03
N PRO A 757 22.20 10.74 0.24
CA PRO A 757 21.71 12.11 0.35
C PRO A 757 20.21 12.15 0.07
N ARG A 758 19.47 12.96 0.83
CA ARG A 758 18.05 13.23 0.61
C ARG A 758 17.86 14.74 0.40
N PRO A 759 16.95 15.18 -0.47
CA PRO A 759 16.54 16.58 -0.53
C PRO A 759 15.86 16.94 0.80
N GLY A 760 16.15 18.14 1.32
CA GLY A 760 15.80 18.50 2.70
C GLY A 760 14.36 18.85 2.92
N PHE A 761 13.91 18.62 4.16
CA PHE A 761 12.63 19.06 4.70
C PHE A 761 12.75 20.45 5.37
N GLY A 762 13.54 21.35 4.77
CA GLY A 762 13.81 22.66 5.36
C GLY A 762 12.77 23.70 4.92
N ARG A 763 12.00 24.22 5.88
CA ARG A 763 11.40 25.56 5.79
C ARG A 763 12.55 26.59 5.64
N ARG A 764 12.34 27.62 4.81
CA ARG A 764 13.14 28.85 4.85
C ARG A 764 13.02 29.47 6.25
N PRO A 765 14.08 30.03 6.83
CA PRO A 765 13.95 30.85 8.02
C PRO A 765 13.09 32.07 7.65
N SER A 766 12.01 32.29 8.40
CA SER A 766 11.28 33.55 8.42
C SER A 766 12.20 34.61 9.01
N GLY A 767 12.69 35.51 8.15
CA GLY A 767 13.11 36.84 8.54
C GLY A 767 11.90 37.76 8.62
#